data_AF-A0A1E3BPF7-F1
#
_entry.id   AF-A0A1E3BPF7-F1
#
_cell.length_a   1.000
_cell.length_b   1.000
_cell.length_c   1.000
_cell.angle_alpha   90.00
_cell.angle_beta   90.00
_cell.angle_gamma   90.00
#
_symmetry.space_group_name_H-M   'P 1'
#
loop_
_entity.id
_entity.type
_entity.pdbx_description
1 polymer ?
#
loop_
_entity_poly.entity_id
_entity_poly.type
_entity_poly.pdbx_seq_one_letter_code
_entity_poly.pdbx_strand_id
1 'polypeptide(L)'
;MRLISLFTWFFVALLAQFGGATKLIESNALSLCQDSNNFTATYFSVTFTPANRSLAFAFDGVAAISGKVKAELVLTAYGYTALRKELDPCEMGLAGLCPMQTGPIDVPRANLDLPESVVSQIPSIAYTVPDLDANVRIYINSTDTGESISCLEARLSNGQTVYQKGVGWTTAVISGLGLTASAITSGLGHSNTAAHVAANALSLFGFMQSQALFGMVAVHMPPIVESWTQNFQWSMGIIRVGFLQTICTWYQRSTGGTPSTVLSELSTTSVQVLKRSVDPSLALMKRAAEPLLKREAQSQKATQKTTTVRGIKRVGFEAGIEETNIFLTGLIFFVFFVAVIMIIVAIFKGVCELLAKNGKMNSDKFSDFRNGWKVVARGILFRLTLIGFPQMVVLCLWELTQRDSVAEIILAIIMIVSMVAALGWASVKVIRLAKRSITMHRNPAYILYSDPTCLNKWGFLYVQYRATAYYFVIPVLVYILVKGMFIGLSQPAPIVQTVAMVIIEAAMLIAVSVLRPWMDKKTNIYNITIQAINFLNAIFLLFFAQVFNQPGLVTGVMGVVFFVYNAVFALVLLILVLIASIYAIVSKNPDTRYQPMRDDRGSFIKSQTQLTTELDALGATARGDAKGSAYNSSPFEDDDSFSSGNGASVGRQNLEPPHSATSPHNATGGVPVSPVDPSVPLFPSDNRGPPPSYNGMRSPSPVPRGYNASPFQRAQNNASPWQRGAGYDH
;
A
#
# COMPACT_ATOMS: atom_id res chain seq x y z
N MET A 1 -19.20 -26.67 10.75
CA MET A 1 -18.95 -27.69 9.69
C MET A 1 -19.44 -27.24 8.30
N ARG A 2 -20.73 -26.88 8.08
CA ARG A 2 -21.23 -26.52 6.73
C ARG A 2 -20.43 -25.44 5.98
N LEU A 3 -19.92 -24.39 6.65
CA LEU A 3 -19.06 -23.37 6.02
C LEU A 3 -17.74 -23.94 5.45
N ILE A 4 -17.15 -24.95 6.11
CA ILE A 4 -15.88 -25.55 5.69
C ILE A 4 -16.09 -26.37 4.40
N SER A 5 -17.22 -27.07 4.30
CA SER A 5 -17.61 -27.80 3.08
C SER A 5 -17.88 -26.88 1.89
N LEU A 6 -18.44 -25.69 2.12
CA LEU A 6 -18.63 -24.70 1.06
C LEU A 6 -17.28 -24.10 0.62
N PHE A 7 -16.37 -23.86 1.56
CA PHE A 7 -15.01 -23.41 1.24
C PHE A 7 -14.22 -24.45 0.44
N THR A 8 -14.28 -25.74 0.79
CA THR A 8 -13.59 -26.79 0.02
C THR A 8 -14.19 -26.99 -1.36
N TRP A 9 -15.52 -26.93 -1.52
CA TRP A 9 -16.16 -26.99 -2.84
C TRP A 9 -15.81 -25.78 -3.72
N PHE A 10 -15.74 -24.58 -3.14
CA PHE A 10 -15.28 -23.39 -3.86
C PHE A 10 -13.79 -23.50 -4.26
N PHE A 11 -12.95 -24.08 -3.40
CA PHE A 11 -11.53 -24.32 -3.70
C PHE A 11 -11.34 -25.38 -4.81
N VAL A 12 -12.15 -26.44 -4.82
CA VAL A 12 -12.16 -27.46 -5.87
C VAL A 12 -12.68 -26.89 -7.20
N ALA A 13 -13.70 -26.04 -7.17
CA ALA A 13 -14.19 -25.33 -8.37
C ALA A 13 -13.14 -24.35 -8.96
N LEU A 14 -12.35 -23.69 -8.10
CA LEU A 14 -11.20 -22.87 -8.51
C LEU A 14 -10.08 -23.70 -9.15
N LEU A 15 -9.78 -24.88 -8.61
CA LEU A 15 -8.78 -25.79 -9.18
C LEU A 15 -9.25 -26.43 -10.51
N ALA A 16 -10.56 -26.54 -10.74
CA ALA A 16 -11.12 -27.08 -11.97
C ALA A 16 -10.99 -26.14 -13.21
N GLN A 17 -10.56 -24.88 -13.03
CA GLN A 17 -10.38 -23.92 -14.13
C GLN A 17 -8.97 -23.89 -14.75
N PHE A 18 -8.07 -24.80 -14.38
CA PHE A 18 -6.81 -25.01 -15.12
C PHE A 18 -7.07 -25.75 -16.45
N GLY A 19 -7.76 -25.08 -17.37
CA GLY A 19 -7.81 -25.49 -18.76
C GLY A 19 -6.41 -25.56 -19.34
N GLY A 20 -6.07 -26.68 -19.98
CA GLY A 20 -4.72 -26.91 -20.52
C GLY A 20 -4.41 -25.93 -21.65
N ALA A 21 -3.74 -24.83 -21.31
CA ALA A 21 -3.26 -23.87 -22.30
C ALA A 21 -2.33 -24.58 -23.29
N THR A 22 -2.55 -24.34 -24.59
CA THR A 22 -1.71 -24.88 -25.65
C THR A 22 -0.29 -24.34 -25.50
N LYS A 23 0.67 -25.25 -25.25
CA LYS A 23 2.08 -24.90 -25.23
C LYS A 23 2.47 -24.35 -26.59
N LEU A 24 2.99 -23.13 -26.60
CA LEU A 24 3.49 -22.43 -27.79
C LEU A 24 4.64 -21.50 -27.41
N ILE A 25 5.43 -21.10 -28.40
CA ILE A 25 6.35 -19.97 -28.30
C ILE A 25 6.03 -19.06 -29.48
N GLU A 26 5.71 -17.79 -29.23
CA GLU A 26 5.39 -16.80 -30.24
C GLU A 26 6.27 -15.55 -30.16
N SER A 27 6.34 -14.82 -31.26
CA SER A 27 6.82 -13.45 -31.31
C SER A 27 6.00 -12.66 -32.33
N ASN A 28 5.50 -11.50 -31.92
CA ASN A 28 4.63 -10.64 -32.74
C ASN A 28 5.22 -9.23 -32.93
N ALA A 29 6.50 -9.06 -32.63
CA ALA A 29 7.20 -7.78 -32.71
C ALA A 29 8.68 -8.01 -33.04
N LEU A 30 9.14 -7.33 -34.08
CA LEU A 30 10.54 -7.23 -34.47
C LEU A 30 11.02 -5.81 -34.20
N SER A 31 12.20 -5.68 -33.59
CA SER A 31 12.84 -4.40 -33.26
C SER A 31 14.23 -4.35 -33.88
N LEU A 32 14.67 -3.18 -34.35
CA LEU A 32 16.07 -2.98 -34.71
C LEU A 32 16.92 -2.97 -33.44
N CYS A 33 18.02 -3.72 -33.42
CA CYS A 33 19.02 -3.70 -32.35
C CYS A 33 20.27 -2.86 -32.67
N GLN A 34 20.26 -2.19 -33.82
CA GLN A 34 21.28 -1.25 -34.30
C GLN A 34 20.57 -0.10 -35.03
N ASP A 35 21.09 1.13 -34.92
CA ASP A 35 20.52 2.31 -35.59
C ASP A 35 20.82 2.29 -37.10
N SER A 36 20.11 1.43 -37.83
CA SER A 36 20.26 1.22 -39.28
C SER A 36 18.92 1.35 -40.00
N ASN A 37 18.78 2.34 -40.89
CA ASN A 37 17.58 2.52 -41.72
C ASN A 37 17.48 1.53 -42.90
N ASN A 38 18.31 0.49 -42.90
CA ASN A 38 18.49 -0.46 -44.01
C ASN A 38 17.35 -1.48 -44.12
N PHE A 39 16.55 -1.64 -43.07
CA PHE A 39 15.48 -2.63 -42.99
C PHE A 39 14.33 -2.10 -42.12
N THR A 40 13.10 -2.21 -42.60
CA THR A 40 11.90 -1.83 -41.83
C THR A 40 10.85 -2.93 -41.91
N ALA A 41 10.44 -3.46 -40.76
CA ALA A 41 9.35 -4.43 -40.66
C ALA A 41 8.02 -3.73 -40.38
N THR A 42 7.00 -4.00 -41.19
CA THR A 42 5.62 -3.56 -40.97
C THR A 42 4.78 -4.61 -40.25
N TYR A 43 5.03 -5.89 -40.51
CA TYR A 43 4.40 -7.01 -39.85
C TYR A 43 5.40 -8.14 -39.61
N PHE A 44 5.30 -8.78 -38.45
CA PHE A 44 6.10 -9.94 -38.09
C PHE A 44 5.30 -10.77 -37.10
N SER A 45 5.07 -12.04 -37.42
CA SER A 45 4.47 -13.00 -36.52
C SER A 45 5.12 -14.37 -36.72
N VAL A 46 5.63 -14.93 -35.64
CA VAL A 46 6.17 -16.29 -35.58
C VAL A 46 5.45 -17.02 -34.45
N THR A 47 5.02 -18.25 -34.69
CA THR A 47 4.37 -19.10 -33.69
C THR A 47 4.84 -20.54 -33.85
N PHE A 48 5.63 -21.02 -32.89
CA PHE A 48 6.05 -22.40 -32.78
C PHE A 48 5.11 -23.19 -31.86
N THR A 49 4.58 -24.31 -32.35
CA THR A 49 3.69 -25.21 -31.61
C THR A 49 4.37 -26.58 -31.41
N PRO A 50 4.96 -26.88 -30.23
CA PRO A 50 5.66 -28.14 -29.99
C PRO A 50 4.80 -29.39 -30.19
N ALA A 51 3.49 -29.33 -29.96
CA ALA A 51 2.59 -30.48 -30.09
C ALA A 51 2.54 -31.05 -31.53
N ASN A 52 2.61 -30.17 -32.54
CA ASN A 52 2.57 -30.56 -33.95
C ASN A 52 3.94 -30.35 -34.65
N ARG A 53 4.97 -29.92 -33.89
CA ARG A 53 6.31 -29.50 -34.38
C ARG A 53 6.28 -28.38 -35.44
N SER A 54 5.17 -27.68 -35.60
CA SER A 54 4.98 -26.67 -36.64
C SER A 54 5.45 -25.28 -36.21
N LEU A 55 6.21 -24.62 -37.07
CA LEU A 55 6.61 -23.22 -36.99
C LEU A 55 5.82 -22.43 -38.04
N ALA A 56 4.77 -21.74 -37.61
CA ALA A 56 4.09 -20.77 -38.45
C ALA A 56 4.88 -19.45 -38.45
N PHE A 57 5.15 -18.87 -39.61
CA PHE A 57 5.76 -17.55 -39.73
C PHE A 57 5.11 -16.71 -40.85
N ALA A 58 5.03 -15.41 -40.63
CA ALA A 58 4.56 -14.42 -41.58
C ALA A 58 5.35 -13.12 -41.37
N PHE A 59 5.75 -12.46 -42.44
CA PHE A 59 6.63 -11.29 -42.38
C PHE A 59 6.39 -10.35 -43.56
N ASP A 60 6.11 -9.08 -43.24
CA ASP A 60 5.99 -8.01 -44.22
C ASP A 60 7.00 -6.93 -43.85
N GLY A 61 7.83 -6.50 -44.79
CA GLY A 61 8.79 -5.42 -44.58
C GLY A 61 9.35 -4.84 -45.87
N VAL A 62 10.26 -3.88 -45.74
CA VAL A 62 11.00 -3.27 -46.84
C VAL A 62 12.49 -3.35 -46.53
N ALA A 63 13.26 -3.91 -47.46
CA ALA A 63 14.71 -3.93 -47.40
C ALA A 63 15.28 -2.86 -48.34
N ALA A 64 16.21 -2.05 -47.82
CA ALA A 64 17.04 -1.13 -48.60
C ALA A 64 18.47 -1.68 -48.83
N ILE A 65 18.66 -2.98 -48.59
CA ILE A 65 19.92 -3.69 -48.75
C ILE A 65 19.95 -4.34 -50.14
N SER A 66 21.10 -4.25 -50.82
CA SER A 66 21.36 -4.93 -52.09
C SER A 66 22.64 -5.74 -51.99
N GLY A 67 22.63 -6.98 -52.49
CA GLY A 67 23.82 -7.84 -52.57
C GLY A 67 23.66 -9.20 -51.90
N LYS A 68 24.79 -9.87 -51.67
CA LYS A 68 24.85 -11.15 -50.95
C LYS A 68 25.03 -10.88 -49.45
N VAL A 69 24.29 -11.60 -48.63
CA VAL A 69 24.27 -11.41 -47.17
C VAL A 69 24.28 -12.76 -46.46
N LYS A 70 24.92 -12.79 -45.28
CA LYS A 70 24.88 -13.90 -44.34
C LYS A 70 24.05 -13.50 -43.12
N ALA A 71 23.17 -14.38 -42.67
CA ALA A 71 22.31 -14.15 -41.52
C ALA A 71 22.82 -14.96 -40.32
N GLU A 72 23.34 -14.29 -39.29
CA GLU A 72 23.75 -14.92 -38.05
C GLU A 72 22.60 -14.87 -37.02
N LEU A 73 22.04 -16.04 -36.71
CA LEU A 73 20.97 -16.21 -35.73
C LEU A 73 21.54 -16.55 -34.35
N VAL A 74 21.23 -15.71 -33.37
CA VAL A 74 21.64 -15.81 -31.97
C VAL A 74 20.39 -15.87 -31.09
N LEU A 75 20.02 -17.07 -30.65
CA LEU A 75 18.99 -17.26 -29.62
C LEU A 75 19.61 -17.05 -28.25
N THR A 76 19.11 -16.06 -27.51
CA THR A 76 19.48 -15.82 -26.12
C THR A 76 18.25 -16.06 -25.24
N ALA A 77 18.41 -16.86 -24.18
CA ALA A 77 17.37 -17.19 -23.22
C ALA A 77 17.91 -16.95 -21.80
N TYR A 78 17.18 -16.18 -21.00
CA TYR A 78 17.60 -15.67 -19.70
C TYR A 78 19.01 -15.06 -19.76
N GLY A 79 19.31 -14.27 -20.79
CA GLY A 79 20.64 -13.68 -21.00
C GLY A 79 21.81 -14.68 -21.19
N TYR A 80 21.53 -15.94 -21.54
CA TYR A 80 22.52 -16.93 -22.01
C TYR A 80 22.29 -17.27 -23.48
N THR A 81 23.34 -17.29 -24.30
CA THR A 81 23.26 -17.67 -25.71
C THR A 81 23.05 -19.17 -25.86
N ALA A 82 21.80 -19.58 -26.09
CA ALA A 82 21.40 -20.98 -26.21
C ALA A 82 21.72 -21.60 -27.58
N LEU A 83 21.66 -20.79 -28.65
CA LEU A 83 22.02 -21.22 -30.00
C LEU A 83 22.67 -20.05 -30.74
N ARG A 84 23.77 -20.34 -31.44
CA ARG A 84 24.41 -19.45 -32.41
C ARG A 84 24.57 -20.24 -33.71
N LYS A 85 23.93 -19.78 -34.79
CA LYS A 85 23.95 -20.46 -36.08
C LYS A 85 24.02 -19.45 -37.22
N GLU A 86 25.04 -19.61 -38.07
CA GLU A 86 25.13 -18.89 -39.34
C GLU A 86 24.22 -19.56 -40.37
N LEU A 87 23.50 -18.75 -41.14
CA LEU A 87 22.59 -19.15 -42.20
C LEU A 87 22.97 -18.37 -43.46
N ASP A 88 23.39 -19.07 -44.51
CA ASP A 88 23.64 -18.48 -45.82
C ASP A 88 22.38 -18.67 -46.70
N PRO A 89 21.64 -17.60 -47.05
CA PRO A 89 20.43 -17.72 -47.87
C PRO A 89 20.72 -18.22 -49.29
N CYS A 90 21.94 -18.05 -49.78
CA CYS A 90 22.38 -18.52 -51.09
C CYS A 90 22.58 -20.05 -51.09
N GLU A 91 23.19 -20.60 -50.04
CA GLU A 91 23.33 -22.07 -49.89
C GLU A 91 21.98 -22.75 -49.61
N MET A 92 21.08 -22.07 -48.91
CA MET A 92 19.74 -22.58 -48.59
C MET A 92 18.73 -22.49 -49.75
N GLY A 93 19.08 -21.84 -50.88
CA GLY A 93 18.18 -21.70 -52.03
C GLY A 93 16.93 -20.85 -51.76
N LEU A 94 16.99 -19.91 -50.82
CA LEU A 94 15.84 -19.08 -50.42
C LEU A 94 15.58 -17.96 -51.45
N ALA A 95 14.58 -18.18 -52.31
CA ALA A 95 14.16 -17.22 -53.32
C ALA A 95 13.83 -15.84 -52.69
N GLY A 96 14.37 -14.77 -53.29
CA GLY A 96 14.20 -13.38 -52.81
C GLY A 96 15.22 -12.93 -51.74
N LEU A 97 15.93 -13.85 -51.08
CA LEU A 97 16.95 -13.51 -50.08
C LEU A 97 18.39 -13.59 -50.61
N CYS A 98 18.64 -14.25 -51.74
CA CYS A 98 19.94 -14.22 -52.43
C CYS A 98 19.81 -14.12 -53.96
N PRO A 99 20.46 -13.12 -54.61
CA PRO A 99 20.94 -11.88 -53.99
C PRO A 99 19.75 -11.11 -53.41
N MET A 100 19.90 -10.49 -52.24
CA MET A 100 18.84 -9.69 -51.67
C MET A 100 18.70 -8.40 -52.49
N GLN A 101 17.46 -8.04 -52.85
CA GLN A 101 17.14 -6.88 -53.68
C GLN A 101 16.43 -5.80 -52.86
N THR A 102 16.63 -4.55 -53.23
CA THR A 102 15.93 -3.41 -52.62
C THR A 102 14.45 -3.43 -53.00
N GLY A 103 13.55 -3.53 -52.03
CA GLY A 103 12.12 -3.58 -52.29
C GLY A 103 11.29 -4.09 -51.10
N PRO A 104 9.97 -4.20 -51.28
CA PRO A 104 9.10 -4.88 -50.32
C PRO A 104 9.36 -6.38 -50.34
N ILE A 105 9.40 -6.97 -49.14
CA ILE A 105 9.44 -8.41 -48.90
C ILE A 105 8.12 -8.77 -48.21
N ASP A 106 7.29 -9.54 -48.92
CA ASP A 106 6.03 -10.10 -48.43
C ASP A 106 6.21 -11.62 -48.35
N VAL A 107 6.13 -12.14 -47.12
CA VAL A 107 6.15 -13.58 -46.83
C VAL A 107 4.78 -13.93 -46.22
N PRO A 108 3.84 -14.43 -47.03
CA PRO A 108 2.54 -14.85 -46.53
C PRO A 108 2.70 -16.01 -45.55
N ARG A 109 1.70 -16.20 -44.68
CA ARG A 109 1.78 -17.14 -43.55
C ARG A 109 2.12 -18.58 -43.99
N ALA A 110 3.38 -18.94 -43.80
CA ALA A 110 3.93 -20.25 -44.11
C ALA A 110 4.04 -21.10 -42.83
N ASN A 111 3.86 -22.41 -42.98
CA ASN A 111 4.10 -23.39 -41.91
C ASN A 111 5.30 -24.25 -42.29
N LEU A 112 6.30 -24.31 -41.41
CA LEU A 112 7.48 -25.16 -41.54
C LEU A 112 7.49 -26.18 -40.41
N ASP A 113 7.56 -27.47 -40.73
CA ASP A 113 7.72 -28.52 -39.71
C ASP A 113 9.19 -28.61 -39.28
N LEU A 114 9.45 -28.43 -37.98
CA LEU A 114 10.81 -28.49 -37.44
C LEU A 114 11.22 -29.94 -37.13
N PRO A 115 12.46 -30.35 -37.46
CA PRO A 115 12.96 -31.66 -37.12
C PRO A 115 13.10 -31.83 -35.60
N GLU A 116 12.88 -33.05 -35.10
CA GLU A 116 12.88 -33.36 -33.67
C GLU A 116 14.20 -33.05 -32.96
N SER A 117 15.32 -33.06 -33.69
CA SER A 117 16.64 -32.66 -33.20
C SER A 117 16.71 -31.19 -32.78
N VAL A 118 15.85 -30.31 -33.32
CA VAL A 118 15.73 -28.91 -32.91
C VAL A 118 14.72 -28.78 -31.76
N VAL A 119 13.58 -29.47 -31.84
CA VAL A 119 12.52 -29.40 -30.82
C VAL A 119 13.00 -29.92 -29.47
N SER A 120 13.80 -30.99 -29.47
CA SER A 120 14.38 -31.60 -28.25
C SER A 120 15.43 -30.76 -27.56
N GLN A 121 16.03 -29.76 -28.23
CA GLN A 121 16.97 -28.81 -27.62
C GLN A 121 16.25 -27.71 -26.82
N ILE A 122 14.95 -27.49 -27.04
CA ILE A 122 14.19 -26.48 -26.31
C ILE A 122 13.74 -27.06 -24.97
N PRO A 123 14.25 -26.59 -23.83
CA PRO A 123 13.93 -27.17 -22.53
C PRO A 123 12.45 -26.96 -22.20
N SER A 124 11.82 -27.99 -21.60
CA SER A 124 10.38 -27.99 -21.27
C SER A 124 9.93 -26.79 -20.42
N ILE A 125 10.85 -26.22 -19.65
CA ILE A 125 10.64 -25.04 -18.80
C ILE A 125 10.29 -23.77 -19.59
N ALA A 126 10.71 -23.67 -20.86
CA ALA A 126 10.39 -22.54 -21.74
C ALA A 126 8.87 -22.41 -22.01
N TYR A 127 8.12 -23.52 -21.90
CA TYR A 127 6.67 -23.55 -22.11
C TYR A 127 5.86 -23.47 -20.80
N THR A 128 6.50 -23.39 -19.63
CA THR A 128 5.83 -23.45 -18.32
C THR A 128 6.17 -22.31 -17.37
N VAL A 129 7.32 -21.64 -17.52
CA VAL A 129 7.64 -20.44 -16.73
C VAL A 129 6.98 -19.22 -17.39
N PRO A 130 6.07 -18.51 -16.70
CA PRO A 130 5.40 -17.33 -17.26
C PRO A 130 6.39 -16.18 -17.50
N ASP A 131 6.07 -15.31 -18.45
CA ASP A 131 6.90 -14.15 -18.84
C ASP A 131 8.35 -14.56 -19.16
N LEU A 132 8.47 -15.53 -20.08
CA LEU A 132 9.73 -16.06 -20.60
C LEU A 132 10.67 -14.93 -21.07
N ASP A 133 11.85 -14.84 -20.44
CA ASP A 133 12.92 -13.95 -20.88
C ASP A 133 13.73 -14.62 -21.98
N ALA A 134 13.33 -14.44 -23.25
CA ALA A 134 14.11 -14.92 -24.38
C ALA A 134 13.97 -14.00 -25.60
N ASN A 135 15.05 -13.86 -26.37
CA ASN A 135 15.07 -13.11 -27.62
C ASN A 135 15.94 -13.80 -28.68
N VAL A 136 15.54 -13.65 -29.93
CA VAL A 136 16.30 -14.05 -31.11
C VAL A 136 16.87 -12.78 -31.72
N ARG A 137 18.20 -12.69 -31.80
CA ARG A 137 18.89 -11.66 -32.59
C ARG A 137 19.33 -12.26 -33.91
N ILE A 138 19.13 -11.52 -34.99
CA ILE A 138 19.55 -11.87 -36.34
C ILE A 138 20.43 -10.72 -36.84
N TYR A 139 21.72 -10.98 -37.00
CA TYR A 139 22.65 -10.04 -37.61
C TYR A 139 22.73 -10.34 -39.11
N ILE A 140 22.49 -9.32 -39.93
CA ILE A 140 22.60 -9.40 -41.39
C ILE A 140 23.94 -8.79 -41.78
N ASN A 141 24.90 -9.63 -42.14
CA ASN A 141 26.27 -9.24 -42.47
C ASN A 141 26.50 -9.32 -43.99
N SER A 142 27.31 -8.42 -44.53
CA SER A 142 27.75 -8.51 -45.94
C SER A 142 28.67 -9.73 -46.13
N THR A 143 28.51 -10.48 -47.22
CA THR A 143 29.52 -11.50 -47.60
C THR A 143 30.85 -10.89 -48.02
N ASP A 144 30.83 -9.66 -48.51
CA ASP A 144 31.96 -9.08 -49.24
C ASP A 144 32.85 -8.23 -48.33
N THR A 145 32.26 -7.54 -47.34
CA THR A 145 33.01 -6.77 -46.33
C THR A 145 33.05 -7.42 -44.95
N GLY A 146 32.15 -8.38 -44.67
CA GLY A 146 31.99 -8.96 -43.33
C GLY A 146 31.32 -8.04 -42.30
N GLU A 147 30.96 -6.81 -42.68
CA GLU A 147 30.34 -5.84 -41.77
C GLU A 147 28.85 -6.10 -41.54
N SER A 148 28.35 -5.81 -40.33
CA SER A 148 26.95 -5.94 -39.96
C SER A 148 26.11 -4.77 -40.49
N ILE A 149 25.29 -5.05 -41.52
CA ILE A 149 24.46 -4.09 -42.24
C ILE A 149 23.19 -3.72 -41.43
N SER A 150 22.64 -4.68 -40.69
CA SER A 150 21.41 -4.53 -39.90
C SER A 150 21.33 -5.58 -38.79
N CYS A 151 20.75 -5.20 -37.65
CA CYS A 151 20.50 -6.08 -36.51
C CYS A 151 19.00 -6.12 -36.21
N LEU A 152 18.41 -7.31 -36.16
CA LEU A 152 16.99 -7.53 -35.86
C LEU A 152 16.84 -8.34 -34.56
N GLU A 153 16.07 -7.84 -33.59
CA GLU A 153 15.73 -8.52 -32.34
C GLU A 153 14.23 -8.82 -32.26
N ALA A 154 13.88 -10.10 -32.14
CA ALA A 154 12.54 -10.59 -31.85
C ALA A 154 12.48 -11.14 -30.42
N ARG A 155 11.65 -10.58 -29.55
CA ARG A 155 11.43 -11.15 -28.22
C ARG A 155 10.41 -12.29 -28.29
N LEU A 156 10.71 -13.40 -27.63
CA LEU A 156 9.88 -14.59 -27.56
C LEU A 156 8.96 -14.52 -26.33
N SER A 157 7.76 -15.10 -26.46
CA SER A 157 6.74 -15.21 -25.42
C SER A 157 6.14 -16.60 -25.47
N ASN A 158 5.77 -17.18 -24.33
CA ASN A 158 5.00 -18.45 -24.28
C ASN A 158 3.50 -18.23 -23.99
N GLY A 159 3.02 -16.99 -24.16
CA GLY A 159 1.64 -16.56 -23.91
C GLY A 159 1.28 -16.38 -22.43
N GLN A 160 2.00 -17.01 -21.51
CA GLN A 160 1.69 -17.01 -20.07
C GLN A 160 2.23 -15.75 -19.36
N THR A 161 1.61 -15.37 -18.23
CA THR A 161 2.08 -14.24 -17.42
C THR A 161 1.68 -14.32 -15.95
N VAL A 162 2.54 -13.75 -15.12
CA VAL A 162 2.30 -13.41 -13.72
C VAL A 162 1.41 -12.18 -13.57
N TYR A 163 1.41 -11.25 -14.53
CA TYR A 163 0.56 -10.06 -14.46
C TYR A 163 -0.89 -10.40 -14.81
N GLN A 164 -1.74 -10.44 -13.79
CA GLN A 164 -3.15 -10.79 -13.92
C GLN A 164 -4.02 -9.73 -13.25
N LYS A 165 -4.85 -9.06 -14.07
CA LYS A 165 -5.82 -8.05 -13.60
C LYS A 165 -6.67 -8.56 -12.42
N GLY A 166 -7.01 -9.86 -12.40
CA GLY A 166 -7.74 -10.51 -11.29
C GLY A 166 -6.97 -10.55 -9.96
N VAL A 167 -5.66 -10.78 -9.97
CA VAL A 167 -4.82 -10.81 -8.74
C VAL A 167 -4.78 -9.42 -8.10
N GLY A 168 -4.59 -8.37 -8.91
CA GLY A 168 -4.64 -6.97 -8.46
C GLY A 168 -5.96 -6.62 -7.78
N TRP A 169 -7.10 -6.85 -8.44
CA TRP A 169 -8.41 -6.52 -7.86
C TRP A 169 -8.78 -7.40 -6.66
N THR A 170 -8.42 -8.69 -6.64
CA THR A 170 -8.68 -9.58 -5.49
C THR A 170 -7.88 -9.14 -4.27
N THR A 171 -6.60 -8.79 -4.45
CA THR A 171 -5.75 -8.27 -3.35
C THR A 171 -6.23 -6.91 -2.84
N ALA A 172 -6.75 -6.05 -3.72
CA ALA A 172 -7.39 -4.79 -3.34
C ALA A 172 -8.66 -5.00 -2.49
N VAL A 173 -9.57 -5.86 -2.93
CA VAL A 173 -10.81 -6.18 -2.20
C VAL A 173 -10.51 -6.76 -0.82
N ILE A 174 -9.57 -7.70 -0.71
CA ILE A 174 -9.22 -8.31 0.59
C ILE A 174 -8.59 -7.29 1.55
N SER A 175 -7.76 -6.38 1.04
CA SER A 175 -7.20 -5.27 1.84
C SER A 175 -8.29 -4.32 2.35
N GLY A 176 -9.26 -3.97 1.49
CA GLY A 176 -10.42 -3.16 1.87
C GLY A 176 -11.34 -3.87 2.87
N LEU A 177 -11.57 -5.18 2.71
CA LEU A 177 -12.36 -6.00 3.64
C LEU A 177 -11.72 -6.05 5.03
N GLY A 178 -10.39 -6.16 5.14
CA GLY A 178 -9.70 -6.13 6.43
C GLY A 178 -9.87 -4.80 7.18
N LEU A 179 -9.80 -3.67 6.46
CA LEU A 179 -10.08 -2.35 7.04
C LEU A 179 -11.56 -2.17 7.42
N THR A 180 -12.47 -2.71 6.61
CA THR A 180 -13.92 -2.67 6.87
C THR A 180 -14.30 -3.52 8.08
N ALA A 181 -13.73 -4.73 8.19
CA ALA A 181 -13.88 -5.61 9.34
C ALA A 181 -13.43 -4.92 10.63
N SER A 182 -12.26 -4.28 10.63
CA SER A 182 -11.79 -3.46 11.75
C SER A 182 -12.79 -2.35 12.13
N ALA A 183 -13.33 -1.62 11.15
CA ALA A 183 -14.31 -0.56 11.41
C ALA A 183 -15.61 -1.09 12.04
N ILE A 184 -16.12 -2.23 11.55
CA ILE A 184 -17.30 -2.90 12.11
C ILE A 184 -17.02 -3.39 13.53
N THR A 185 -15.93 -4.12 13.76
CA THR A 185 -15.53 -4.61 15.08
C THR A 185 -15.34 -3.46 16.08
N SER A 186 -14.80 -2.31 15.64
CA SER A 186 -14.72 -1.10 16.47
C SER A 186 -16.09 -0.52 16.80
N GLY A 187 -17.03 -0.53 15.85
CA GLY A 187 -18.41 -0.09 16.04
C GLY A 187 -19.24 -0.98 16.96
N LEU A 188 -18.87 -2.26 17.07
CA LEU A 188 -19.46 -3.22 18.01
C LEU A 188 -18.89 -3.10 19.44
N GLY A 189 -17.94 -2.17 19.68
CA GLY A 189 -17.32 -1.94 21.00
C GLY A 189 -15.95 -2.62 21.20
N HIS A 190 -15.54 -3.50 20.29
CA HIS A 190 -14.30 -4.29 20.38
C HIS A 190 -13.07 -3.53 19.85
N SER A 191 -12.76 -2.40 20.50
CA SER A 191 -11.72 -1.45 20.08
C SER A 191 -10.31 -2.06 20.00
N ASN A 192 -9.95 -2.98 20.91
CA ASN A 192 -8.63 -3.62 20.92
C ASN A 192 -8.47 -4.56 19.71
N THR A 193 -9.43 -5.48 19.49
CA THR A 193 -9.41 -6.35 18.31
C THR A 193 -9.41 -5.54 17.01
N ALA A 194 -10.22 -4.48 16.93
CA ALA A 194 -10.25 -3.60 15.77
C ALA A 194 -8.87 -2.99 15.46
N ALA A 195 -8.12 -2.58 16.48
CA ALA A 195 -6.76 -2.05 16.32
C ALA A 195 -5.79 -3.11 15.78
N HIS A 196 -5.83 -4.35 16.27
CA HIS A 196 -4.99 -5.43 15.76
C HIS A 196 -5.31 -5.80 14.29
N VAL A 197 -6.61 -5.87 13.94
CA VAL A 197 -7.04 -6.15 12.56
C VAL A 197 -6.63 -5.02 11.61
N ALA A 198 -6.82 -3.75 12.02
CA ALA A 198 -6.35 -2.59 11.26
C ALA A 198 -4.82 -2.62 11.04
N ALA A 199 -4.05 -2.91 12.09
CA ALA A 199 -2.58 -2.96 11.98
C ALA A 199 -2.12 -4.05 11.01
N ASN A 200 -2.73 -5.25 11.05
CA ASN A 200 -2.40 -6.34 10.13
C ASN A 200 -2.82 -6.01 8.68
N ALA A 201 -4.01 -5.45 8.46
CA ALA A 201 -4.48 -5.03 7.13
C ALA A 201 -3.61 -3.90 6.54
N LEU A 202 -3.23 -2.91 7.34
CA LEU A 202 -2.32 -1.84 6.95
C LEU A 202 -0.92 -2.37 6.60
N SER A 203 -0.44 -3.38 7.34
CA SER A 203 0.85 -4.01 7.08
C SER A 203 0.85 -4.85 5.78
N LEU A 204 -0.25 -5.54 5.47
CA LEU A 204 -0.46 -6.20 4.17
C LEU A 204 -0.47 -5.18 3.02
N PHE A 205 -1.20 -4.08 3.17
CA PHE A 205 -1.24 -3.01 2.18
C PHE A 205 0.13 -2.34 1.99
N GLY A 206 0.86 -2.07 3.08
CA GLY A 206 2.23 -1.55 3.03
C GLY A 206 3.23 -2.51 2.37
N PHE A 207 3.04 -3.83 2.49
CA PHE A 207 3.81 -4.80 1.72
C PHE A 207 3.50 -4.70 0.21
N MET A 208 2.24 -4.59 -0.18
CA MET A 208 1.85 -4.41 -1.60
C MET A 208 2.41 -3.11 -2.19
N GLN A 209 2.33 -2.00 -1.44
CA GLN A 209 2.99 -0.75 -1.83
C GLN A 209 4.51 -0.92 -1.96
N SER A 210 5.15 -1.70 -1.09
CA SER A 210 6.57 -2.00 -1.22
C SER A 210 6.89 -2.77 -2.51
N GLN A 211 6.09 -3.78 -2.88
CA GLN A 211 6.23 -4.49 -4.17
C GLN A 211 6.09 -3.53 -5.36
N ALA A 212 5.09 -2.64 -5.32
CA ALA A 212 4.89 -1.63 -6.36
C ALA A 212 6.06 -0.63 -6.45
N LEU A 213 6.63 -0.22 -5.29
CA LEU A 213 7.83 0.62 -5.19
C LEU A 213 9.06 -0.07 -5.80
N PHE A 214 9.26 -1.37 -5.56
CA PHE A 214 10.32 -2.15 -6.22
C PHE A 214 10.14 -2.15 -7.75
N GLY A 215 8.90 -2.31 -8.25
CA GLY A 215 8.59 -2.26 -9.67
C GLY A 215 8.88 -0.92 -10.37
N MET A 216 8.90 0.20 -9.61
CA MET A 216 9.18 1.56 -10.10
C MET A 216 10.66 1.95 -10.09
N VAL A 217 11.56 1.09 -9.59
CA VAL A 217 13.02 1.30 -9.65
C VAL A 217 13.49 1.26 -11.12
N ALA A 218 14.39 2.16 -11.51
CA ALA A 218 14.87 2.35 -12.88
C ALA A 218 15.82 1.26 -13.40
N VAL A 219 16.09 0.24 -12.59
CA VAL A 219 16.85 -0.97 -12.98
C VAL A 219 16.05 -1.75 -14.01
N HIS A 220 16.73 -2.27 -15.03
CA HIS A 220 16.13 -3.23 -15.94
C HIS A 220 15.98 -4.58 -15.21
N MET A 221 14.75 -5.01 -15.00
CA MET A 221 14.43 -6.23 -14.25
C MET A 221 14.02 -7.35 -15.21
N PRO A 222 14.17 -8.63 -14.83
CA PRO A 222 13.63 -9.75 -15.61
C PRO A 222 12.10 -9.60 -15.80
N PRO A 223 11.54 -9.90 -16.99
CA PRO A 223 10.11 -9.72 -17.29
C PRO A 223 9.13 -10.31 -16.27
N ILE A 224 9.48 -11.44 -15.63
CA ILE A 224 8.70 -12.06 -14.56
C ILE A 224 8.61 -11.20 -13.28
N VAL A 225 9.67 -10.45 -12.96
CA VAL A 225 9.70 -9.51 -11.81
C VAL A 225 8.90 -8.25 -12.13
N GLU A 226 9.04 -7.73 -13.36
CA GLU A 226 8.26 -6.59 -13.85
C GLU A 226 6.76 -6.92 -13.78
N SER A 227 6.35 -8.04 -14.38
CA SER A 227 4.97 -8.54 -14.36
C SER A 227 4.43 -8.85 -12.96
N TRP A 228 5.27 -9.39 -12.06
CA TRP A 228 4.89 -9.59 -10.65
C TRP A 228 4.59 -8.27 -9.94
N THR A 229 5.50 -7.30 -10.02
CA THR A 229 5.35 -6.01 -9.34
C THR A 229 4.20 -5.18 -9.93
N GLN A 230 3.90 -5.34 -11.23
CA GLN A 230 2.79 -4.68 -11.92
C GLN A 230 1.41 -5.03 -11.31
N ASN A 231 1.25 -6.23 -10.74
CA ASN A 231 0.01 -6.63 -10.05
C ASN A 231 -0.37 -5.72 -8.87
N PHE A 232 0.58 -4.99 -8.29
CA PHE A 232 0.37 -4.19 -7.07
C PHE A 232 0.31 -2.69 -7.32
N GLN A 233 0.46 -2.22 -8.57
CA GLN A 233 0.54 -0.79 -8.90
C GLN A 233 -0.77 -0.02 -8.63
N TRP A 234 -1.90 -0.73 -8.53
CA TRP A 234 -3.16 -0.17 -8.03
C TRP A 234 -3.03 0.41 -6.61
N SER A 235 -2.13 -0.14 -5.76
CA SER A 235 -1.88 0.36 -4.39
C SER A 235 -1.10 1.68 -4.36
N MET A 236 -0.60 2.11 -5.52
CA MET A 236 0.08 3.37 -5.79
C MET A 236 -0.77 4.29 -6.70
N GLY A 237 -2.05 3.98 -6.90
CA GLY A 237 -2.98 4.79 -7.69
C GLY A 237 -2.77 4.75 -9.21
N ILE A 238 -1.86 3.90 -9.71
CA ILE A 238 -1.57 3.77 -11.14
C ILE A 238 -2.59 2.80 -11.75
N ILE A 239 -3.74 3.35 -12.15
CA ILE A 239 -4.88 2.59 -12.71
C ILE A 239 -5.34 3.28 -14.00
N ARG A 240 -5.38 2.55 -15.12
CA ARG A 240 -5.81 3.12 -16.41
C ARG A 240 -7.33 3.22 -16.47
N VAL A 241 -7.83 4.44 -16.66
CA VAL A 241 -9.24 4.73 -16.96
C VAL A 241 -9.30 5.67 -18.16
N GLY A 242 -10.01 5.28 -19.21
CA GLY A 242 -9.96 5.96 -20.52
C GLY A 242 -10.31 7.46 -20.45
N PHE A 243 -11.44 7.81 -19.83
CA PHE A 243 -11.85 9.22 -19.71
C PHE A 243 -10.87 10.05 -18.86
N LEU A 244 -10.24 9.42 -17.86
CA LEU A 244 -9.29 10.08 -16.97
C LEU A 244 -8.03 10.48 -17.74
N GLN A 245 -7.55 9.63 -18.65
CA GLN A 245 -6.42 9.96 -19.53
C GLN A 245 -6.73 11.18 -20.42
N THR A 246 -7.95 11.26 -20.98
CA THR A 246 -8.39 12.44 -21.75
C THR A 246 -8.39 13.72 -20.89
N ILE A 247 -8.86 13.65 -19.64
CA ILE A 247 -8.83 14.78 -18.70
C ILE A 247 -7.39 15.17 -18.35
N CYS A 248 -6.49 14.20 -18.12
CA CYS A 248 -5.09 14.47 -17.79
C CYS A 248 -4.40 15.21 -18.95
N THR A 249 -4.47 14.65 -20.16
CA THR A 249 -3.88 15.25 -21.35
C THR A 249 -4.52 16.61 -21.71
N TRP A 250 -5.81 16.82 -21.43
CA TRP A 250 -6.43 18.14 -21.55
C TRP A 250 -5.83 19.14 -20.56
N TYR A 251 -5.73 18.77 -19.27
CA TYR A 251 -5.18 19.63 -18.23
C TYR A 251 -3.72 20.00 -18.51
N GLN A 252 -2.89 19.01 -18.88
CA GLN A 252 -1.50 19.21 -19.24
C GLN A 252 -1.36 20.21 -20.40
N ARG A 253 -2.10 20.01 -21.51
CA ARG A 253 -2.11 20.93 -22.66
C ARG A 253 -2.58 22.33 -22.29
N SER A 254 -3.66 22.44 -21.51
CA SER A 254 -4.21 23.73 -21.04
C SER A 254 -3.26 24.49 -20.10
N THR A 255 -2.26 23.82 -19.53
CA THR A 255 -1.29 24.39 -18.60
C THR A 255 0.12 24.56 -19.21
N GLY A 256 0.24 24.37 -20.53
CA GLY A 256 1.46 24.61 -21.30
C GLY A 256 2.39 23.41 -21.47
N GLY A 257 1.98 22.22 -21.02
CA GLY A 257 2.75 20.99 -21.20
C GLY A 257 2.48 20.29 -22.54
N THR A 258 3.48 19.56 -23.03
CA THR A 258 3.41 18.73 -24.25
C THR A 258 3.24 17.26 -23.87
N PRO A 259 2.11 16.60 -24.22
CA PRO A 259 1.90 15.21 -23.82
C PRO A 259 2.80 14.25 -24.58
N SER A 260 3.16 13.14 -23.94
CA SER A 260 3.80 12.04 -24.66
C SER A 260 2.82 11.38 -25.64
N THR A 261 3.37 10.94 -26.76
CA THR A 261 2.66 10.20 -27.81
C THR A 261 3.16 8.77 -27.92
N VAL A 262 3.91 8.25 -26.94
CA VAL A 262 4.63 6.97 -27.02
C VAL A 262 3.66 5.79 -27.17
N LEU A 263 2.50 5.81 -26.52
CA LEU A 263 1.47 4.78 -26.72
C LEU A 263 0.67 4.98 -28.01
N SER A 264 0.59 6.23 -28.48
CA SER A 264 -0.15 6.64 -29.68
C SER A 264 0.62 6.37 -30.98
N GLU A 265 1.95 6.53 -30.96
CA GLU A 265 2.90 6.30 -32.06
C GLU A 265 3.43 4.86 -32.12
N LEU A 266 2.78 3.92 -31.42
CA LEU A 266 3.23 2.53 -31.37
C LEU A 266 3.34 1.87 -32.77
N SER A 267 2.74 2.44 -33.82
CA SER A 267 2.91 2.03 -35.22
C SER A 267 4.22 2.47 -35.88
N THR A 268 4.82 3.58 -35.44
CA THR A 268 6.02 4.19 -36.03
C THR A 268 7.25 4.08 -35.12
N THR A 269 7.04 3.97 -33.82
CA THR A 269 8.09 3.98 -32.79
C THR A 269 8.28 2.59 -32.19
N SER A 270 9.49 2.02 -32.37
CA SER A 270 9.91 0.73 -31.82
C SER A 270 10.36 0.87 -30.36
N VAL A 271 9.38 0.92 -29.46
CA VAL A 271 9.63 0.96 -28.00
C VAL A 271 10.22 -0.39 -27.55
N GLN A 272 11.37 -0.37 -26.84
CA GLN A 272 12.06 -1.60 -26.39
C GLN A 272 11.47 -2.22 -25.11
N VAL A 273 10.20 -1.93 -24.84
CA VAL A 273 9.37 -2.63 -23.85
C VAL A 273 8.23 -3.29 -24.60
N LEU A 274 8.20 -4.61 -24.45
CA LEU A 274 7.46 -5.60 -25.24
C LEU A 274 6.01 -5.15 -25.54
N LYS A 275 5.67 -5.00 -26.83
CA LYS A 275 4.27 -4.99 -27.29
C LYS A 275 3.63 -6.35 -26.97
N ARG A 276 3.06 -6.49 -25.78
CA ARG A 276 2.08 -7.54 -25.51
C ARG A 276 0.78 -7.22 -26.24
N SER A 277 -0.01 -8.24 -26.56
CA SER A 277 -1.26 -8.14 -27.31
C SER A 277 -2.14 -6.97 -26.86
N VAL A 278 -2.51 -6.14 -27.83
CA VAL A 278 -3.31 -4.93 -27.65
C VAL A 278 -4.67 -5.28 -27.04
N ASP A 279 -4.98 -4.74 -25.85
CA ASP A 279 -6.29 -4.85 -25.20
C ASP A 279 -7.42 -4.51 -26.21
N PRO A 280 -8.54 -5.25 -26.28
CA PRO A 280 -9.59 -5.03 -27.29
C PRO A 280 -10.13 -3.59 -27.35
N SER A 281 -10.11 -2.89 -26.22
CA SER A 281 -10.49 -1.47 -26.12
C SER A 281 -9.55 -0.52 -26.88
N LEU A 282 -8.26 -0.83 -26.95
CA LEU A 282 -7.27 -0.06 -27.71
C LEU A 282 -7.32 -0.41 -29.21
N ALA A 283 -7.68 -1.64 -29.57
CA ALA A 283 -7.98 -2.01 -30.96
C ALA A 283 -9.23 -1.27 -31.51
N LEU A 284 -10.23 -1.02 -30.66
CA LEU A 284 -11.40 -0.22 -31.02
C LEU A 284 -11.05 1.27 -31.19
N MET A 285 -10.16 1.80 -30.34
CA MET A 285 -9.61 3.15 -30.48
C MET A 285 -8.78 3.32 -31.77
N LYS A 286 -8.02 2.28 -32.18
CA LYS A 286 -7.28 2.26 -33.45
C LYS A 286 -8.20 2.43 -34.67
N ARG A 287 -9.35 1.74 -34.70
CA ARG A 287 -10.37 1.89 -35.75
C ARG A 287 -11.04 3.27 -35.77
N ALA A 288 -11.17 3.92 -34.61
CA ALA A 288 -11.72 5.27 -34.53
C ALA A 288 -10.73 6.36 -35.01
N ALA A 289 -9.41 6.12 -34.91
CA ALA A 289 -8.37 7.07 -35.30
C ALA A 289 -7.92 6.98 -36.77
N GLU A 290 -8.12 5.84 -37.44
CA GLU A 290 -7.76 5.62 -38.85
C GLU A 290 -8.18 6.73 -39.84
N PRO A 291 -9.43 7.26 -39.83
CA PRO A 291 -9.82 8.30 -40.79
C PRO A 291 -9.18 9.68 -40.51
N LEU A 292 -8.66 9.92 -39.30
CA LEU A 292 -7.99 11.18 -38.94
C LEU A 292 -6.49 11.16 -39.29
N LEU A 293 -5.81 10.03 -39.06
CA LEU A 293 -4.37 9.88 -39.34
C LEU A 293 -4.05 9.86 -40.85
N LYS A 294 -5.00 9.45 -41.69
CA LYS A 294 -4.81 9.41 -43.16
C LYS A 294 -4.55 10.77 -43.82
N ARG A 295 -4.74 11.89 -43.10
CA ARG A 295 -4.59 13.25 -43.65
C ARG A 295 -3.23 13.89 -43.38
N GLU A 296 -2.37 13.24 -42.59
CA GLU A 296 -1.04 13.75 -42.20
C GLU A 296 0.11 12.81 -42.63
N ALA A 297 -0.22 11.64 -43.19
CA ALA A 297 0.72 10.61 -43.64
C ALA A 297 1.48 10.92 -44.96
N GLN A 298 1.68 12.20 -45.28
CA GLN A 298 2.43 12.65 -46.45
C GLN A 298 3.54 13.61 -46.00
N SER A 299 4.79 13.11 -45.99
CA SER A 299 6.03 13.83 -45.63
C SER A 299 6.54 13.76 -44.17
N GLN A 300 6.53 12.57 -43.55
CA GLN A 300 7.52 12.26 -42.49
C GLN A 300 8.20 10.91 -42.75
N LYS A 301 9.53 10.94 -42.90
CA LYS A 301 10.38 9.73 -42.93
C LYS A 301 10.33 9.06 -41.55
N ALA A 302 9.79 7.85 -41.48
CA ALA A 302 9.78 7.04 -40.27
C ALA A 302 11.22 6.69 -39.85
N THR A 303 11.78 7.50 -38.96
CA THR A 303 13.06 7.23 -38.31
C THR A 303 12.75 6.39 -37.08
N GLN A 304 13.05 5.08 -37.11
CA GLN A 304 12.75 4.17 -36.01
C GLN A 304 13.65 4.45 -34.79
N LYS A 305 13.28 5.48 -34.01
CA LYS A 305 13.97 5.82 -32.77
C LYS A 305 13.60 4.80 -31.69
N THR A 306 14.55 3.92 -31.36
CA THR A 306 14.37 2.95 -30.28
C THR A 306 14.37 3.67 -28.93
N THR A 307 13.31 3.50 -28.15
CA THR A 307 13.20 4.10 -26.80
C THR A 307 13.16 2.99 -25.74
N THR A 308 14.18 2.97 -24.89
CA THR A 308 14.25 2.09 -23.72
C THR A 308 13.44 2.67 -22.58
N VAL A 309 12.31 2.05 -22.25
CA VAL A 309 11.45 2.47 -21.14
C VAL A 309 11.83 1.69 -19.88
N ARG A 310 12.01 2.39 -18.75
CA ARG A 310 12.48 1.82 -17.46
C ARG A 310 11.83 2.50 -16.26
N GLY A 311 11.81 1.83 -15.11
CA GLY A 311 11.28 2.35 -13.85
C GLY A 311 9.84 2.82 -13.93
N ILE A 312 9.56 4.03 -13.43
CA ILE A 312 8.20 4.61 -13.38
C ILE A 312 7.58 4.68 -14.78
N LYS A 313 8.38 5.02 -15.81
CA LYS A 313 7.94 5.07 -17.20
C LYS A 313 7.46 3.70 -17.70
N ARG A 314 8.13 2.61 -17.27
CA ARG A 314 7.77 1.22 -17.66
C ARG A 314 6.45 0.81 -17.03
N VAL A 315 6.28 1.12 -15.74
CA VAL A 315 5.04 0.87 -14.99
C VAL A 315 3.83 1.58 -15.63
N GLY A 316 4.00 2.83 -16.09
CA GLY A 316 2.98 3.56 -16.83
C GLY A 316 2.68 2.93 -18.20
N PHE A 317 3.72 2.59 -18.97
CA PHE A 317 3.60 1.93 -20.27
C PHE A 317 2.85 0.60 -20.20
N GLU A 318 3.22 -0.28 -19.25
CA GLU A 318 2.52 -1.56 -18.99
C GLU A 318 1.08 -1.35 -18.49
N ALA A 319 0.81 -0.26 -17.77
CA ALA A 319 -0.55 0.11 -17.38
C ALA A 319 -1.36 0.68 -18.57
N GLY A 320 -0.73 1.06 -19.68
CA GLY A 320 -1.38 1.75 -20.81
C GLY A 320 -1.71 3.21 -20.50
N ILE A 321 -0.88 3.86 -19.67
CA ILE A 321 -0.93 5.27 -19.29
C ILE A 321 0.24 5.97 -20.00
N GLU A 322 -0.06 7.05 -20.74
CA GLU A 322 0.98 7.88 -21.38
C GLU A 322 1.90 8.45 -20.28
N GLU A 323 3.20 8.58 -20.57
CA GLU A 323 4.22 8.94 -19.59
C GLU A 323 3.83 10.21 -18.80
N THR A 324 3.46 11.26 -19.53
CA THR A 324 3.10 12.56 -18.94
C THR A 324 1.79 12.56 -18.15
N ASN A 325 0.98 11.51 -18.24
CA ASN A 325 -0.26 11.38 -17.48
C ASN A 325 -0.06 10.62 -16.15
N ILE A 326 1.12 10.04 -15.86
CA ILE A 326 1.33 9.14 -14.70
C ILE A 326 1.10 9.89 -13.38
N PHE A 327 1.74 11.05 -13.20
CA PHE A 327 1.63 11.86 -11.97
C PHE A 327 0.16 12.25 -11.70
N LEU A 328 -0.47 12.87 -12.69
CA LEU A 328 -1.84 13.38 -12.59
C LEU A 328 -2.88 12.26 -12.40
N THR A 329 -2.68 11.09 -13.04
CA THR A 329 -3.51 9.90 -12.81
C THR A 329 -3.45 9.47 -11.34
N GLY A 330 -2.25 9.29 -10.79
CA GLY A 330 -2.07 8.86 -9.41
C GLY A 330 -2.62 9.88 -8.40
N LEU A 331 -2.38 11.17 -8.63
CA LEU A 331 -2.97 12.25 -7.84
C LEU A 331 -4.50 12.16 -7.81
N ILE A 332 -5.14 12.12 -8.99
CA ILE A 332 -6.61 12.14 -9.07
C ILE A 332 -7.18 10.90 -8.38
N PHE A 333 -6.56 9.73 -8.52
CA PHE A 333 -6.96 8.54 -7.76
C PHE A 333 -6.82 8.69 -6.25
N PHE A 334 -5.74 9.31 -5.76
CA PHE A 334 -5.58 9.59 -4.32
C PHE A 334 -6.68 10.53 -3.80
N VAL A 335 -6.92 11.65 -4.48
CA VAL A 335 -7.95 12.63 -4.09
C VAL A 335 -9.35 12.03 -4.18
N PHE A 336 -9.65 11.28 -5.24
CA PHE A 336 -10.92 10.57 -5.43
C PHE A 336 -11.15 9.53 -4.32
N PHE A 337 -10.15 8.69 -4.01
CA PHE A 337 -10.25 7.69 -2.96
C PHE A 337 -10.49 8.34 -1.59
N VAL A 338 -9.78 9.42 -1.27
CA VAL A 338 -10.01 10.20 -0.04
C VAL A 338 -11.44 10.75 -0.01
N ALA A 339 -11.91 11.35 -1.10
CA ALA A 339 -13.27 11.89 -1.19
C ALA A 339 -14.34 10.79 -1.01
N VAL A 340 -14.21 9.64 -1.69
CA VAL A 340 -15.14 8.52 -1.58
C VAL A 340 -15.24 8.00 -0.15
N ILE A 341 -14.11 7.77 0.53
CA ILE A 341 -14.13 7.31 1.94
C ILE A 341 -14.78 8.37 2.85
N MET A 342 -14.46 9.65 2.67
CA MET A 342 -15.07 10.72 3.47
C MET A 342 -16.59 10.85 3.23
N ILE A 343 -17.06 10.62 1.99
CA ILE A 343 -18.48 10.57 1.65
C ILE A 343 -19.18 9.36 2.30
N ILE A 344 -18.61 8.15 2.21
CA ILE A 344 -19.15 6.94 2.86
C ILE A 344 -19.32 7.17 4.36
N VAL A 345 -18.29 7.74 4.99
CA VAL A 345 -18.25 7.99 6.42
C VAL A 345 -19.30 9.06 6.80
N ALA A 346 -19.55 10.06 5.94
CA ALA A 346 -20.61 11.07 6.14
C ALA A 346 -22.03 10.52 5.92
N ILE A 347 -22.22 9.64 4.93
CA ILE A 347 -23.48 8.92 4.71
C ILE A 347 -23.80 8.04 5.93
N PHE A 348 -22.82 7.30 6.46
CA PHE A 348 -23.00 6.48 7.66
C PHE A 348 -23.47 7.31 8.86
N LYS A 349 -22.88 8.50 9.10
CA LYS A 349 -23.36 9.45 10.11
C LYS A 349 -24.83 9.86 9.87
N GLY A 350 -25.19 10.19 8.62
CA GLY A 350 -26.56 10.54 8.26
C GLY A 350 -27.57 9.41 8.52
N VAL A 351 -27.21 8.17 8.16
CA VAL A 351 -28.02 6.97 8.43
C VAL A 351 -28.20 6.73 9.93
N CYS A 352 -27.13 6.83 10.73
CA CYS A 352 -27.22 6.70 12.19
C CYS A 352 -28.15 7.75 12.83
N GLU A 353 -28.10 9.00 12.38
CA GLU A 353 -29.01 10.05 12.87
C GLU A 353 -30.46 9.83 12.43
N LEU A 354 -30.69 9.38 11.20
CA LEU A 354 -32.04 9.08 10.71
C LEU A 354 -32.66 7.89 11.47
N LEU A 355 -31.89 6.83 11.72
CA LEU A 355 -32.35 5.67 12.49
C LEU A 355 -32.62 6.00 13.97
N ALA A 356 -31.83 6.88 14.57
CA ALA A 356 -32.07 7.39 15.91
C ALA A 356 -33.33 8.28 15.98
N LYS A 357 -33.52 9.19 15.01
CA LYS A 357 -34.72 10.04 14.93
C LYS A 357 -36.00 9.23 14.70
N ASN A 358 -35.92 8.16 13.92
CA ASN A 358 -37.06 7.28 13.63
C ASN A 358 -37.33 6.23 14.73
N GLY A 359 -36.70 6.34 15.91
CA GLY A 359 -36.89 5.42 17.04
C GLY A 359 -36.38 3.98 16.82
N LYS A 360 -35.83 3.66 15.64
CA LYS A 360 -35.36 2.32 15.28
C LYS A 360 -33.98 1.97 15.86
N MET A 361 -33.32 2.91 16.52
CA MET A 361 -32.03 2.72 17.20
C MET A 361 -32.04 3.42 18.55
N ASN A 362 -31.78 2.68 19.63
CA ASN A 362 -31.63 3.23 20.99
C ASN A 362 -30.62 4.38 20.98
N SER A 363 -30.94 5.49 21.66
CA SER A 363 -30.18 6.74 21.60
C SER A 363 -28.70 6.58 21.95
N ASP A 364 -28.39 5.65 22.87
CA ASP A 364 -27.02 5.36 23.36
C ASP A 364 -26.15 4.64 22.32
N LYS A 365 -26.74 3.93 21.35
CA LYS A 365 -25.94 3.27 20.31
C LYS A 365 -25.34 4.32 19.37
N PHE A 366 -24.01 4.30 19.27
CA PHE A 366 -23.21 5.27 18.50
C PHE A 366 -23.37 6.74 18.92
N SER A 367 -23.81 7.04 20.14
CA SER A 367 -23.91 8.41 20.68
C SER A 367 -22.57 9.15 20.61
N ASP A 368 -21.48 8.51 21.07
CA ASP A 368 -20.10 9.03 21.00
C ASP A 368 -19.65 9.33 19.57
N PHE A 369 -19.99 8.48 18.61
CA PHE A 369 -19.66 8.69 17.19
C PHE A 369 -20.49 9.84 16.58
N ARG A 370 -21.78 9.94 16.91
CA ARG A 370 -22.67 11.00 16.43
C ARG A 370 -22.20 12.38 16.93
N ASN A 371 -21.90 12.49 18.23
CA ASN A 371 -21.46 13.73 18.86
C ASN A 371 -19.98 14.06 18.51
N GLY A 372 -19.12 13.04 18.47
CA GLY A 372 -17.69 13.15 18.17
C GLY A 372 -17.32 13.12 16.68
N TRP A 373 -18.30 13.00 15.78
CA TRP A 373 -18.17 12.78 14.33
C TRP A 373 -17.02 13.58 13.67
N LYS A 374 -16.96 14.89 13.90
CA LYS A 374 -15.96 15.79 13.29
C LYS A 374 -14.51 15.44 13.70
N VAL A 375 -14.32 14.82 14.86
CA VAL A 375 -13.01 14.36 15.36
C VAL A 375 -12.61 13.05 14.66
N VAL A 376 -13.55 12.10 14.57
CA VAL A 376 -13.34 10.80 13.88
C VAL A 376 -13.06 11.01 12.39
N ALA A 377 -13.84 11.86 11.72
CA ALA A 377 -13.64 12.21 10.31
C ALA A 377 -12.25 12.83 10.04
N ARG A 378 -11.75 13.68 10.95
CA ARG A 378 -10.38 14.22 10.87
C ARG A 378 -9.32 13.13 11.07
N GLY A 379 -9.52 12.21 12.00
CA GLY A 379 -8.61 11.07 12.22
C GLY A 379 -8.54 10.11 11.02
N ILE A 380 -9.68 9.87 10.37
CA ILE A 380 -9.76 9.07 9.14
C ILE A 380 -9.04 9.79 7.98
N LEU A 381 -9.25 11.10 7.81
CA LEU A 381 -8.56 11.89 6.79
C LEU A 381 -7.03 11.75 6.91
N PHE A 382 -6.45 12.00 8.09
CA PHE A 382 -5.01 11.83 8.29
C PHE A 382 -4.53 10.37 8.12
N ARG A 383 -5.36 9.37 8.46
CA ARG A 383 -5.04 7.96 8.20
C ARG A 383 -4.93 7.68 6.70
N LEU A 384 -5.84 8.22 5.89
CA LEU A 384 -5.78 8.10 4.43
C LEU A 384 -4.56 8.86 3.87
N THR A 385 -4.23 10.04 4.40
CA THR A 385 -2.99 10.77 4.07
C THR A 385 -1.74 9.94 4.38
N LEU A 386 -1.70 9.23 5.51
CA LEU A 386 -0.59 8.34 5.88
C LEU A 386 -0.47 7.15 4.92
N ILE A 387 -1.60 6.54 4.53
CA ILE A 387 -1.67 5.40 3.60
C ILE A 387 -1.21 5.81 2.18
N GLY A 388 -1.62 7.00 1.71
CA GLY A 388 -1.20 7.55 0.42
C GLY A 388 0.18 8.22 0.43
N PHE A 389 0.85 8.33 1.58
CA PHE A 389 2.13 9.02 1.67
C PHE A 389 3.25 8.41 0.80
N PRO A 390 3.46 7.07 0.75
CA PRO A 390 4.47 6.47 -0.13
C PRO A 390 4.23 6.77 -1.62
N GLN A 391 2.96 6.72 -2.05
CA GLN A 391 2.53 7.06 -3.40
C GLN A 391 2.86 8.51 -3.74
N MET A 392 2.34 9.45 -2.94
CA MET A 392 2.45 10.87 -3.27
C MET A 392 3.89 11.38 -3.16
N VAL A 393 4.72 10.85 -2.24
CA VAL A 393 6.15 11.18 -2.21
C VAL A 393 6.84 10.79 -3.52
N VAL A 394 6.65 9.55 -4.00
CA VAL A 394 7.30 9.10 -5.24
C VAL A 394 6.81 9.88 -6.45
N LEU A 395 5.50 9.99 -6.62
CA LEU A 395 4.93 10.64 -7.80
C LEU A 395 5.22 12.15 -7.83
N CYS A 396 5.09 12.87 -6.71
CA CYS A 396 5.44 14.29 -6.67
C CYS A 396 6.94 14.53 -6.93
N LEU A 397 7.84 13.71 -6.37
CA LEU A 397 9.28 13.88 -6.60
C LEU A 397 9.69 13.47 -8.02
N TRP A 398 9.00 12.51 -8.62
CA TRP A 398 9.20 12.15 -10.01
C TRP A 398 8.74 13.25 -10.97
N GLU A 399 7.62 13.93 -10.70
CA GLU A 399 7.16 15.10 -11.48
C GLU A 399 8.21 16.22 -11.52
N LEU A 400 8.90 16.48 -10.39
CA LEU A 400 10.00 17.46 -10.36
C LEU A 400 11.17 17.10 -11.30
N THR A 401 11.27 15.83 -11.75
CA THR A 401 12.28 15.36 -12.71
C THR A 401 11.82 15.40 -14.16
N GLN A 402 10.57 15.02 -14.48
CA GLN A 402 10.07 15.05 -15.87
C GLN A 402 9.66 16.46 -16.29
N ARG A 403 8.99 17.20 -15.39
CA ARG A 403 8.51 18.58 -15.59
C ARG A 403 7.50 18.66 -16.74
N ASP A 404 6.46 17.85 -16.65
CA ASP A 404 5.51 17.61 -17.74
C ASP A 404 4.56 18.81 -17.96
N SER A 405 4.32 19.61 -16.92
CA SER A 405 3.68 20.93 -16.99
C SER A 405 4.06 21.81 -15.78
N VAL A 406 4.07 23.14 -15.98
CA VAL A 406 4.28 24.13 -14.90
C VAL A 406 3.23 23.99 -13.80
N ALA A 407 1.96 23.73 -14.16
CA ALA A 407 0.90 23.55 -13.18
C ALA A 407 1.05 22.24 -12.40
N GLU A 408 1.53 21.18 -13.05
CA GLU A 408 1.74 19.88 -12.43
C GLU A 408 2.92 19.91 -11.45
N ILE A 409 4.01 20.61 -11.79
CA ILE A 409 5.09 20.93 -10.85
C ILE A 409 4.58 21.69 -9.61
N ILE A 410 3.81 22.76 -9.81
CA ILE A 410 3.26 23.56 -8.69
C ILE A 410 2.37 22.68 -7.80
N LEU A 411 1.53 21.85 -8.41
CA LEU A 411 0.65 20.93 -7.70
C LEU A 411 1.47 19.88 -6.93
N ALA A 412 2.49 19.28 -7.54
CA ALA A 412 3.38 18.31 -6.92
C ALA A 412 4.05 18.88 -5.66
N ILE A 413 4.56 20.13 -5.73
CA ILE A 413 5.17 20.85 -4.61
C ILE A 413 4.12 21.09 -3.50
N ILE A 414 2.94 21.64 -3.84
CA ILE A 414 1.89 21.91 -2.85
C ILE A 414 1.45 20.61 -2.15
N MET A 415 1.28 19.52 -2.91
CA MET A 415 0.86 18.23 -2.37
C MET A 415 1.92 17.60 -1.45
N ILE A 416 3.20 17.54 -1.86
CA ILE A 416 4.23 16.95 -1.00
C ILE A 416 4.50 17.80 0.23
N VAL A 417 4.57 19.13 0.10
CA VAL A 417 4.79 20.05 1.24
C VAL A 417 3.61 19.99 2.21
N SER A 418 2.36 20.00 1.73
CA SER A 418 1.19 19.92 2.61
C SER A 418 1.08 18.57 3.32
N MET A 419 1.37 17.44 2.66
CA MET A 419 1.36 16.12 3.30
C MET A 419 2.48 15.97 4.34
N VAL A 420 3.72 16.38 4.02
CA VAL A 420 4.85 16.35 4.97
C VAL A 420 4.58 17.28 6.16
N ALA A 421 4.08 18.50 5.93
CA ALA A 421 3.73 19.43 7.00
C ALA A 421 2.59 18.90 7.87
N ALA A 422 1.53 18.33 7.29
CA ALA A 422 0.39 17.79 8.00
C ALA A 422 0.76 16.58 8.88
N LEU A 423 1.48 15.59 8.32
CA LEU A 423 1.91 14.39 9.05
C LEU A 423 3.03 14.69 10.06
N GLY A 424 3.96 15.59 9.72
CA GLY A 424 5.00 16.08 10.63
C GLY A 424 4.42 16.84 11.82
N TRP A 425 3.51 17.78 11.58
CA TRP A 425 2.80 18.51 12.65
C TRP A 425 1.98 17.58 13.54
N ALA A 426 1.26 16.62 12.95
CA ALA A 426 0.51 15.62 13.69
C ALA A 426 1.43 14.77 14.60
N SER A 427 2.56 14.31 14.07
CA SER A 427 3.57 13.54 14.82
C SER A 427 4.18 14.36 15.97
N VAL A 428 4.54 15.62 15.73
CA VAL A 428 5.04 16.53 16.77
C VAL A 428 3.98 16.82 17.84
N LYS A 429 2.69 16.94 17.46
CA LYS A 429 1.59 17.09 18.41
C LYS A 429 1.42 15.85 19.30
N VAL A 430 1.49 14.64 18.74
CA VAL A 430 1.47 13.38 19.52
C VAL A 430 2.63 13.34 20.52
N ILE A 431 3.85 13.67 20.08
CA ILE A 431 5.03 13.66 20.97
C ILE A 431 4.90 14.71 22.09
N ARG A 432 4.42 15.92 21.80
CA ARG A 432 4.18 16.95 22.83
C ARG A 432 3.11 16.50 23.83
N LEU A 433 2.07 15.81 23.38
CA LEU A 433 1.01 15.29 24.26
C LEU A 433 1.50 14.11 25.13
N ALA A 434 2.28 13.19 24.55
CA ALA A 434 2.91 12.10 25.29
C ALA A 434 3.91 12.63 26.34
N LYS A 435 4.74 13.64 26.00
CA LYS A 435 5.60 14.32 26.98
C LYS A 435 4.79 14.93 28.13
N ARG A 436 3.67 15.60 27.84
CA ARG A 436 2.75 16.11 28.87
C ARG A 436 2.15 15.00 29.73
N SER A 437 1.85 13.83 29.16
CA SER A 437 1.38 12.65 29.91
C SER A 437 2.45 12.15 30.89
N ILE A 438 3.70 12.05 30.44
CA ILE A 438 4.84 11.64 31.29
C ILE A 438 5.03 12.63 32.44
N THR A 439 4.99 13.94 32.20
CA THR A 439 5.20 14.94 33.27
C THR A 439 4.06 14.98 34.29
N MET A 440 2.81 14.77 33.86
CA MET A 440 1.64 14.87 34.75
C MET A 440 1.30 13.55 35.48
N HIS A 441 1.50 12.40 34.82
CA HIS A 441 1.02 11.10 35.31
C HIS A 441 2.12 10.03 35.44
N ARG A 442 3.40 10.39 35.21
CA ARG A 442 4.56 9.48 35.14
C ARG A 442 4.44 8.33 34.11
N ASN A 443 3.37 8.30 33.31
CA ASN A 443 3.08 7.27 32.33
C ASN A 443 2.72 7.92 30.96
N PRO A 444 3.43 7.58 29.86
CA PRO A 444 3.11 8.10 28.52
C PRO A 444 1.75 7.65 27.99
N ALA A 445 1.23 6.50 28.46
CA ALA A 445 -0.01 5.92 27.96
C ALA A 445 -1.27 6.64 28.46
N TYR A 446 -1.22 7.30 29.62
CA TYR A 446 -2.42 7.83 30.27
C TYR A 446 -3.21 8.77 29.37
N ILE A 447 -2.68 9.96 29.04
CA ILE A 447 -3.41 10.95 28.21
C ILE A 447 -3.64 10.45 26.77
N LEU A 448 -2.75 9.61 26.24
CA LEU A 448 -2.90 9.09 24.87
C LEU A 448 -4.13 8.20 24.74
N TYR A 449 -4.30 7.23 25.65
CA TYR A 449 -5.35 6.20 25.54
C TYR A 449 -6.59 6.47 26.42
N SER A 450 -6.51 7.32 27.46
CA SER A 450 -7.67 7.63 28.32
C SER A 450 -8.59 8.71 27.75
N ASP A 451 -8.08 9.58 26.88
CA ASP A 451 -8.88 10.63 26.23
C ASP A 451 -9.43 10.12 24.88
N PRO A 452 -10.74 9.87 24.74
CA PRO A 452 -11.33 9.37 23.50
C PRO A 452 -11.22 10.39 22.36
N THR A 453 -11.08 11.70 22.65
CA THR A 453 -10.90 12.72 21.62
C THR A 453 -9.47 12.71 21.07
N CYS A 454 -8.46 12.48 21.93
CA CYS A 454 -7.08 12.21 21.53
C CYS A 454 -6.99 10.93 20.70
N LEU A 455 -7.54 9.82 21.20
CA LEU A 455 -7.44 8.51 20.57
C LEU A 455 -8.09 8.49 19.17
N ASN A 456 -9.30 9.03 19.03
CA ASN A 456 -9.97 9.08 17.72
C ASN A 456 -9.31 10.05 16.73
N LYS A 457 -8.66 11.12 17.20
CA LYS A 457 -8.01 12.12 16.34
C LYS A 457 -6.61 11.70 15.89
N TRP A 458 -5.83 11.11 16.80
CA TRP A 458 -4.39 10.90 16.63
C TRP A 458 -3.97 9.43 16.71
N GLY A 459 -4.83 8.54 17.19
CA GLY A 459 -4.50 7.14 17.46
C GLY A 459 -3.95 6.40 16.24
N PHE A 460 -4.34 6.77 15.02
CA PHE A 460 -3.82 6.16 13.79
C PHE A 460 -2.28 6.28 13.65
N LEU A 461 -1.61 7.24 14.30
CA LEU A 461 -0.14 7.38 14.27
C LEU A 461 0.58 6.45 15.24
N TYR A 462 -0.03 6.12 16.39
CA TYR A 462 0.68 5.48 17.51
C TYR A 462 0.03 4.21 18.06
N VAL A 463 -1.24 3.92 17.78
CA VAL A 463 -1.95 2.72 18.28
C VAL A 463 -1.35 1.43 17.73
N GLN A 464 -0.72 1.47 16.55
CA GLN A 464 0.03 0.33 16.01
C GLN A 464 1.35 0.06 16.77
N TYR A 465 1.85 1.03 17.54
CA TYR A 465 3.08 0.96 18.31
C TYR A 465 2.82 0.81 19.81
N ARG A 466 3.88 0.48 20.55
CA ARG A 466 3.88 0.45 22.01
C ARG A 466 3.85 1.87 22.57
N ALA A 467 3.22 2.03 23.74
CA ALA A 467 3.21 3.30 24.48
C ALA A 467 4.63 3.79 24.91
N THR A 468 5.64 2.92 24.88
CA THR A 468 7.06 3.27 25.08
C THR A 468 7.78 3.67 23.77
N ALA A 469 7.21 3.34 22.61
CA ALA A 469 7.78 3.52 21.28
C ALA A 469 6.93 4.44 20.37
N TYR A 470 6.04 5.25 20.94
CA TYR A 470 5.13 6.16 20.22
C TYR A 470 5.84 7.11 19.23
N TYR A 471 7.11 7.42 19.49
CA TYR A 471 7.94 8.28 18.64
C TYR A 471 8.36 7.61 17.32
N PHE A 472 8.23 6.27 17.20
CA PHE A 472 8.69 5.49 16.03
C PHE A 472 7.96 5.85 14.72
N VAL A 473 6.82 6.55 14.80
CA VAL A 473 6.15 7.12 13.62
C VAL A 473 7.03 8.10 12.84
N ILE A 474 7.92 8.86 13.50
CA ILE A 474 8.83 9.79 12.81
C ILE A 474 9.89 9.05 11.99
N PRO A 475 10.66 8.08 12.55
CA PRO A 475 11.51 7.19 11.76
C PRO A 475 10.82 6.56 10.55
N VAL A 476 9.57 6.11 10.68
CA VAL A 476 8.81 5.54 9.56
C VAL A 476 8.47 6.56 8.48
N LEU A 477 8.04 7.77 8.85
CA LEU A 477 7.81 8.85 7.88
C LEU A 477 9.11 9.27 7.17
N VAL A 478 10.23 9.35 7.90
CA VAL A 478 11.55 9.66 7.32
C VAL A 478 12.01 8.53 6.39
N TYR A 479 11.84 7.26 6.78
CA TYR A 479 12.15 6.10 5.94
C TYR A 479 11.36 6.12 4.63
N ILE A 480 10.03 6.35 4.67
CA ILE A 480 9.20 6.47 3.47
C ILE A 480 9.64 7.66 2.60
N LEU A 481 9.93 8.81 3.23
CA LEU A 481 10.37 10.00 2.51
C LEU A 481 11.70 9.77 1.79
N VAL A 482 12.72 9.24 2.48
CA VAL A 482 14.04 8.97 1.90
C VAL A 482 13.98 7.89 0.82
N LYS A 483 13.25 6.78 1.07
CA LYS A 483 12.99 5.74 0.06
C LYS A 483 12.34 6.35 -1.20
N GLY A 484 11.32 7.19 -1.01
CA GLY A 484 10.64 7.87 -2.10
C GLY A 484 11.52 8.89 -2.84
N MET A 485 12.44 9.57 -2.16
CA MET A 485 13.43 10.47 -2.78
C MET A 485 14.34 9.73 -3.75
N PHE A 486 14.91 8.58 -3.36
CA PHE A 486 15.72 7.80 -4.29
C PHE A 486 14.89 7.22 -5.44
N ILE A 487 13.67 6.74 -5.20
CA ILE A 487 12.82 6.19 -6.26
C ILE A 487 12.41 7.28 -7.27
N GLY A 488 11.96 8.45 -6.82
CA GLY A 488 11.54 9.54 -7.71
C GLY A 488 12.71 10.26 -8.40
N LEU A 489 13.74 10.65 -7.64
CA LEU A 489 14.78 11.57 -8.14
C LEU A 489 15.93 10.88 -8.89
N SER A 490 16.24 9.61 -8.59
CA SER A 490 17.43 8.93 -9.16
C SER A 490 17.15 8.01 -10.36
N GLN A 491 16.01 8.18 -11.03
CA GLN A 491 15.64 7.43 -12.25
C GLN A 491 16.72 7.41 -13.37
N PRO A 492 17.57 8.45 -13.57
CA PRO A 492 18.67 8.37 -14.55
C PRO A 492 19.82 7.42 -14.14
N ALA A 493 20.00 7.14 -12.85
CA ALA A 493 21.18 6.50 -12.26
C ALA A 493 20.84 5.20 -11.50
N PRO A 494 20.47 4.11 -12.21
CA PRO A 494 19.93 2.90 -11.59
C PRO A 494 20.88 2.22 -10.58
N ILE A 495 22.19 2.27 -10.80
CA ILE A 495 23.18 1.67 -9.87
C ILE A 495 23.15 2.40 -8.51
N VAL A 496 23.12 3.74 -8.51
CA VAL A 496 23.05 4.55 -7.29
C VAL A 496 21.73 4.29 -6.54
N GLN A 497 20.63 4.22 -7.29
CA GLN A 497 19.29 3.92 -6.76
C GLN A 497 19.27 2.57 -6.03
N THR A 498 19.86 1.53 -6.61
CA THR A 498 19.95 0.19 -6.01
C THR A 498 20.78 0.16 -4.74
N VAL A 499 22.00 0.73 -4.77
CA VAL A 499 22.88 0.76 -3.59
C VAL A 499 22.22 1.53 -2.44
N ALA A 500 21.56 2.66 -2.74
CA ALA A 500 20.78 3.40 -1.76
C ALA A 500 19.62 2.57 -1.19
N MET A 501 18.88 1.84 -2.03
CA MET A 501 17.77 0.98 -1.60
C MET A 501 18.25 -0.09 -0.60
N VAL A 502 19.38 -0.75 -0.86
CA VAL A 502 19.97 -1.75 0.05
C VAL A 502 20.29 -1.12 1.41
N ILE A 503 20.92 0.05 1.44
CA ILE A 503 21.27 0.78 2.67
C ILE A 503 20.01 1.17 3.46
N ILE A 504 18.99 1.68 2.77
CA ILE A 504 17.73 2.15 3.37
C ILE A 504 16.93 0.98 3.98
N GLU A 505 16.80 -0.12 3.25
CA GLU A 505 16.08 -1.31 3.73
C GLU A 505 16.84 -2.02 4.87
N ALA A 506 18.19 -2.03 4.83
CA ALA A 506 19.03 -2.55 5.91
C ALA A 506 18.90 -1.72 7.19
N ALA A 507 19.01 -0.39 7.08
CA ALA A 507 18.88 0.51 8.22
C ALA A 507 17.50 0.36 8.89
N MET A 508 16.44 0.25 8.08
CA MET A 508 15.09 0.04 8.58
C MET A 508 14.93 -1.36 9.22
N LEU A 509 15.50 -2.42 8.63
CA LEU A 509 15.50 -3.76 9.22
C LEU A 509 16.20 -3.81 10.59
N ILE A 510 17.35 -3.15 10.72
CA ILE A 510 18.10 -3.06 11.99
C ILE A 510 17.26 -2.30 13.02
N ALA A 511 16.74 -1.11 12.68
CA ALA A 511 15.93 -0.29 13.59
C ALA A 511 14.70 -1.06 14.11
N VAL A 512 13.99 -1.76 13.22
CA VAL A 512 12.81 -2.58 13.52
C VAL A 512 13.17 -3.78 14.40
N SER A 513 14.28 -4.47 14.12
CA SER A 513 14.72 -5.67 14.85
C SER A 513 15.18 -5.36 16.28
N VAL A 514 15.80 -4.20 16.49
CA VAL A 514 16.27 -3.72 17.80
C VAL A 514 15.13 -3.13 18.63
N LEU A 515 14.39 -2.14 18.08
CA LEU A 515 13.40 -1.39 18.86
C LEU A 515 12.10 -2.18 19.11
N ARG A 516 11.75 -3.12 18.22
CA ARG A 516 10.52 -3.94 18.27
C ARG A 516 9.27 -3.09 18.65
N PRO A 517 8.98 -2.04 17.86
CA PRO A 517 8.09 -0.96 18.28
C PRO A 517 6.60 -1.33 18.24
N TRP A 518 6.19 -2.41 17.56
CA TRP A 518 4.76 -2.77 17.43
C TRP A 518 4.18 -3.30 18.74
N MET A 519 2.87 -3.10 18.91
CA MET A 519 2.11 -3.47 20.13
C MET A 519 2.50 -4.84 20.70
N ASP A 520 2.34 -5.92 19.93
CA ASP A 520 2.56 -7.31 20.38
C ASP A 520 3.86 -7.94 19.89
N LYS A 521 4.30 -9.01 20.57
CA LYS A 521 5.36 -9.91 20.06
C LYS A 521 5.00 -10.48 18.67
N LYS A 522 3.74 -10.86 18.45
CA LYS A 522 3.26 -11.42 17.17
C LYS A 522 3.30 -10.38 16.04
N THR A 523 2.78 -9.18 16.28
CA THR A 523 2.82 -8.07 15.30
C THR A 523 4.24 -7.58 15.02
N ASN A 524 5.14 -7.63 16.01
CA ASN A 524 6.56 -7.39 15.80
C ASN A 524 7.18 -8.44 14.85
N ILE A 525 7.01 -9.74 15.13
CA ILE A 525 7.53 -10.81 14.25
C ILE A 525 7.02 -10.60 12.81
N TYR A 526 5.72 -10.40 12.65
CA TYR A 526 5.08 -10.15 11.35
C TYR A 526 5.73 -8.99 10.57
N ASN A 527 5.92 -7.84 11.21
CA ASN A 527 6.51 -6.66 10.56
C ASN A 527 8.04 -6.77 10.36
N ILE A 528 8.76 -7.44 11.26
CA ILE A 528 10.18 -7.76 11.07
C ILE A 528 10.34 -8.67 9.84
N THR A 529 9.46 -9.67 9.65
CA THR A 529 9.50 -10.53 8.46
C THR A 529 9.18 -9.77 7.18
N ILE A 530 8.19 -8.85 7.18
CA ILE A 530 7.95 -7.96 6.03
C ILE A 530 9.20 -7.15 5.68
N GLN A 531 9.87 -6.57 6.69
CA GLN A 531 11.07 -5.77 6.46
C GLN A 531 12.27 -6.62 6.03
N ALA A 532 12.37 -7.88 6.47
CA ALA A 532 13.39 -8.82 6.01
C ALA A 532 13.17 -9.23 4.55
N ILE A 533 11.92 -9.44 4.13
CA ILE A 533 11.55 -9.69 2.73
C ILE A 533 11.87 -8.46 1.85
N ASN A 534 11.56 -7.24 2.32
CA ASN A 534 11.93 -6.01 1.60
C ASN A 534 13.44 -5.83 1.46
N PHE A 535 14.20 -6.13 2.52
CA PHE A 535 15.67 -6.10 2.46
C PHE A 535 16.22 -7.15 1.48
N LEU A 536 15.65 -8.37 1.47
CA LEU A 536 15.97 -9.38 0.48
C LEU A 536 15.66 -8.88 -0.95
N ASN A 537 14.51 -8.26 -1.16
CA ASN A 537 14.15 -7.67 -2.45
C ASN A 537 15.17 -6.62 -2.93
N ALA A 538 15.70 -5.79 -2.03
CA ALA A 538 16.77 -4.84 -2.35
C ALA A 538 18.12 -5.53 -2.67
N ILE A 539 18.45 -6.65 -2.02
CA ILE A 539 19.61 -7.46 -2.42
C ILE A 539 19.44 -8.00 -3.84
N PHE A 540 18.24 -8.49 -4.20
CA PHE A 540 17.97 -8.98 -5.56
C PHE A 540 18.12 -7.87 -6.63
N LEU A 541 17.79 -6.61 -6.30
CA LEU A 541 18.06 -5.48 -7.20
C LEU A 541 19.56 -5.31 -7.54
N LEU A 542 20.51 -5.70 -6.68
CA LEU A 542 21.96 -5.63 -7.00
C LEU A 542 22.32 -6.54 -8.18
N PHE A 543 21.71 -7.72 -8.25
CA PHE A 543 21.87 -8.63 -9.38
C PHE A 543 21.22 -8.04 -10.63
N PHE A 544 19.98 -7.54 -10.53
CA PHE A 544 19.28 -6.95 -11.68
C PHE A 544 19.99 -5.70 -12.22
N ALA A 545 20.63 -4.92 -11.34
CA ALA A 545 21.45 -3.76 -11.71
C ALA A 545 22.85 -4.10 -12.27
N GLN A 546 23.15 -5.39 -12.49
CA GLN A 546 24.40 -5.91 -13.05
C GLN A 546 25.68 -5.44 -12.32
N VAL A 547 25.58 -5.13 -11.02
CA VAL A 547 26.70 -4.58 -10.22
C VAL A 547 27.90 -5.53 -10.15
N PHE A 548 27.65 -6.84 -10.21
CA PHE A 548 28.70 -7.87 -10.18
C PHE A 548 29.14 -8.35 -11.58
N ASN A 549 28.63 -7.72 -12.65
CA ASN A 549 28.87 -8.11 -14.05
C ASN A 549 28.67 -9.63 -14.32
N GLN A 550 27.69 -10.24 -13.64
CA GLN A 550 27.46 -11.67 -13.71
C GLN A 550 26.74 -12.10 -15.01
N PRO A 551 26.88 -13.37 -15.45
CA PRO A 551 26.17 -13.88 -16.62
C PRO A 551 24.65 -13.68 -16.50
N GLY A 552 24.00 -13.34 -17.61
CA GLY A 552 22.56 -13.04 -17.63
C GLY A 552 21.68 -14.17 -17.07
N LEU A 553 22.13 -15.43 -17.19
CA LEU A 553 21.43 -16.60 -16.63
C LEU A 553 21.19 -16.47 -15.12
N VAL A 554 22.14 -15.89 -14.40
CA VAL A 554 22.00 -15.62 -12.96
C VAL A 554 20.89 -14.60 -12.74
N THR A 555 20.83 -13.54 -13.54
CA THR A 555 19.78 -12.50 -13.47
C THR A 555 18.39 -13.08 -13.74
N GLY A 556 18.24 -13.94 -14.76
CA GLY A 556 16.98 -14.63 -15.05
C GLY A 556 16.53 -15.58 -13.93
N VAL A 557 17.42 -16.46 -13.46
CA VAL A 557 17.12 -17.40 -12.36
C VAL A 557 16.77 -16.65 -11.06
N MET A 558 17.51 -15.59 -10.74
CA MET A 558 17.22 -14.74 -9.58
C MET A 558 15.87 -14.02 -9.72
N GLY A 559 15.44 -13.69 -10.94
CA GLY A 559 14.09 -13.17 -11.21
C GLY A 559 12.98 -14.17 -10.87
N VAL A 560 13.15 -15.45 -11.24
CA VAL A 560 12.21 -16.52 -10.88
C VAL A 560 12.17 -16.75 -9.37
N VAL A 561 13.34 -16.79 -8.71
CA VAL A 561 13.41 -16.92 -7.24
C VAL A 561 12.73 -15.75 -6.54
N PHE A 562 12.97 -14.51 -7.00
CA PHE A 562 12.32 -13.29 -6.49
C PHE A 562 10.80 -13.39 -6.53
N PHE A 563 10.24 -13.81 -7.67
CA PHE A 563 8.80 -14.01 -7.82
C PHE A 563 8.28 -15.07 -6.82
N VAL A 564 8.90 -16.24 -6.77
CA VAL A 564 8.39 -17.37 -5.97
C VAL A 564 8.28 -17.05 -4.48
N TYR A 565 9.32 -16.49 -3.83
CA TYR A 565 9.21 -16.20 -2.40
C TYR A 565 8.30 -15.02 -2.10
N ASN A 566 8.26 -13.97 -2.94
CA ASN A 566 7.32 -12.86 -2.74
C ASN A 566 5.87 -13.32 -2.94
N ALA A 567 5.60 -14.23 -3.89
CA ALA A 567 4.26 -14.80 -4.11
C ALA A 567 3.80 -15.67 -2.93
N VAL A 568 4.66 -16.57 -2.44
CA VAL A 568 4.37 -17.38 -1.24
C VAL A 568 4.14 -16.48 -0.02
N PHE A 569 4.99 -15.46 0.17
CA PHE A 569 4.85 -14.54 1.29
C PHE A 569 3.57 -13.70 1.21
N ALA A 570 3.26 -13.13 0.04
CA ALA A 570 2.02 -12.39 -0.20
C ALA A 570 0.77 -13.23 0.12
N LEU A 571 0.75 -14.50 -0.32
CA LEU A 571 -0.31 -15.46 -0.02
C LEU A 571 -0.44 -15.72 1.49
N VAL A 572 0.67 -15.90 2.20
CA VAL A 572 0.66 -16.09 3.66
C VAL A 572 0.13 -14.85 4.38
N LEU A 573 0.57 -13.63 4.01
CA LEU A 573 0.07 -12.39 4.61
C LEU A 573 -1.44 -12.22 4.37
N LEU A 574 -1.91 -12.52 3.15
CA LEU A 574 -3.31 -12.45 2.74
C LEU A 574 -4.17 -13.41 3.57
N ILE A 575 -3.77 -14.68 3.70
CA ILE A 575 -4.48 -15.67 4.53
C ILE A 575 -4.52 -15.24 6.00
N LEU A 576 -3.42 -14.71 6.55
CA LEU A 576 -3.37 -14.24 7.94
C LEU A 576 -4.33 -13.07 8.21
N VAL A 577 -4.42 -12.09 7.29
CA VAL A 577 -5.37 -10.97 7.40
C VAL A 577 -6.81 -11.46 7.23
N LEU A 578 -7.07 -12.39 6.32
CA LEU A 578 -8.40 -12.96 6.09
C LEU A 578 -8.89 -13.73 7.33
N ILE A 579 -8.05 -14.59 7.92
CA ILE A 579 -8.36 -15.31 9.17
C ILE A 579 -8.58 -14.33 10.34
N ALA A 580 -7.75 -13.29 10.47
CA ALA A 580 -7.92 -12.27 11.50
C ALA A 580 -9.26 -11.53 11.36
N SER A 581 -9.63 -11.18 10.13
CA SER A 581 -10.86 -10.45 9.80
C SER A 581 -12.11 -11.30 10.05
N ILE A 582 -12.13 -12.56 9.60
CA ILE A 582 -13.23 -13.50 9.89
C ILE A 582 -13.37 -13.71 11.39
N TYR A 583 -12.27 -13.95 12.10
CA TYR A 583 -12.32 -14.17 13.56
C TYR A 583 -12.88 -12.96 14.32
N ALA A 584 -12.50 -11.75 13.92
CA ALA A 584 -12.95 -10.50 14.54
C ALA A 584 -14.43 -10.17 14.32
N ILE A 585 -15.07 -10.78 13.31
CA ILE A 585 -16.51 -10.65 13.03
C ILE A 585 -17.31 -11.82 13.67
N VAL A 586 -16.77 -13.05 13.65
CA VAL A 586 -17.52 -14.27 14.00
C VAL A 586 -17.40 -14.66 15.48
N SER A 587 -16.33 -14.27 16.18
CA SER A 587 -16.17 -14.62 17.60
C SER A 587 -17.05 -13.75 18.51
N LYS A 588 -17.68 -14.36 19.52
CA LYS A 588 -18.55 -13.65 20.48
C LYS A 588 -17.80 -12.69 21.41
N ASN A 589 -16.53 -13.00 21.73
CA ASN A 589 -15.68 -12.25 22.66
C ASN A 589 -14.27 -12.07 22.07
N PRO A 590 -14.10 -11.37 20.94
CA PRO A 590 -12.84 -11.30 20.20
C PRO A 590 -11.67 -10.75 21.04
N ASP A 591 -11.96 -9.79 21.93
CA ASP A 591 -10.94 -9.13 22.76
C ASP A 591 -10.29 -10.09 23.79
N THR A 592 -10.90 -11.24 24.10
CA THR A 592 -10.28 -12.25 24.98
C THR A 592 -9.00 -12.85 24.38
N ARG A 593 -8.89 -12.87 23.04
CA ARG A 593 -7.70 -13.33 22.31
C ARG A 593 -6.56 -12.32 22.33
N TYR A 594 -6.90 -11.04 22.50
CA TYR A 594 -5.99 -9.89 22.51
C TYR A 594 -6.02 -9.18 23.87
N GLN A 595 -6.16 -9.94 24.96
CA GLN A 595 -5.97 -9.39 26.29
C GLN A 595 -4.57 -8.75 26.37
N PRO A 596 -4.46 -7.46 26.74
CA PRO A 596 -3.17 -6.79 26.80
C PRO A 596 -2.28 -7.51 27.81
N MET A 597 -1.10 -7.94 27.35
CA MET A 597 -0.10 -8.54 28.22
C MET A 597 0.22 -7.57 29.36
N ARG A 598 0.15 -8.04 30.61
CA ARG A 598 0.17 -7.23 31.85
C ARG A 598 1.18 -6.07 31.79
N ASP A 599 0.61 -4.91 31.51
CA ASP A 599 1.13 -3.56 31.60
C ASP A 599 -0.09 -2.76 32.08
N ASP A 600 0.07 -1.78 32.98
CA ASP A 600 -1.01 -1.21 33.80
C ASP A 600 -1.98 -0.32 33.00
N ARG A 601 -2.73 -0.96 32.09
CA ARG A 601 -3.63 -0.36 31.09
C ARG A 601 -5.09 -0.73 31.37
N GLY A 602 -5.33 -1.95 31.85
CA GLY A 602 -6.66 -2.44 32.21
C GLY A 602 -7.28 -1.79 33.45
N SER A 603 -6.48 -1.11 34.27
CA SER A 603 -6.93 -0.34 35.44
C SER A 603 -7.41 1.08 35.11
N PHE A 604 -7.12 1.60 33.92
CA PHE A 604 -7.42 3.00 33.53
C PHE A 604 -8.35 3.13 32.32
N ILE A 605 -8.63 2.04 31.60
CA ILE A 605 -9.84 1.97 30.76
C ILE A 605 -11.01 1.73 31.71
N LYS A 606 -11.89 2.73 31.82
CA LYS A 606 -13.07 2.73 32.71
C LYS A 606 -13.95 1.52 32.40
N SER A 607 -13.95 0.51 33.26
CA SER A 607 -14.64 -0.78 33.09
C SER A 607 -16.15 -0.71 33.34
N GLN A 608 -16.80 0.38 32.92
CA GLN A 608 -18.10 0.82 33.43
C GLN A 608 -19.32 0.44 32.57
N THR A 609 -19.19 -0.52 31.65
CA THR A 609 -20.29 -0.98 30.80
C THR A 609 -20.62 -2.48 30.91
N GLN A 610 -19.88 -3.24 31.73
CA GLN A 610 -20.20 -4.67 31.96
C GLN A 610 -20.05 -5.17 33.41
N LEU A 611 -19.32 -4.47 34.29
CA LEU A 611 -19.21 -4.90 35.69
C LEU A 611 -20.39 -4.49 36.58
N THR A 612 -21.22 -3.52 36.17
CA THR A 612 -22.36 -3.10 36.99
C THR A 612 -23.38 -4.21 37.18
N THR A 613 -23.73 -4.95 36.13
CA THR A 613 -24.78 -5.98 36.19
C THR A 613 -24.35 -7.21 37.01
N GLU A 614 -23.09 -7.63 36.89
CA GLU A 614 -22.55 -8.78 37.64
C GLU A 614 -22.32 -8.44 39.12
N LEU A 615 -21.80 -7.23 39.44
CA LEU A 615 -21.65 -6.80 40.84
C LEU A 615 -22.97 -6.44 41.51
N ASP A 616 -23.99 -6.00 40.78
CA ASP A 616 -25.33 -5.77 41.34
C ASP A 616 -26.08 -7.10 41.54
N ALA A 617 -25.88 -8.10 40.66
CA ALA A 617 -26.36 -9.47 40.89
C ALA A 617 -25.67 -10.17 42.08
N LEU A 618 -24.35 -9.99 42.22
CA LEU A 618 -23.58 -10.43 43.40
C LEU A 618 -23.96 -9.62 44.65
N GLY A 619 -24.30 -8.34 44.50
CA GLY A 619 -24.80 -7.49 45.57
C GLY A 619 -26.19 -7.89 46.06
N ALA A 620 -27.09 -8.26 45.16
CA ALA A 620 -28.42 -8.78 45.48
C ALA A 620 -28.36 -10.15 46.17
N THR A 621 -27.48 -11.05 45.71
CA THR A 621 -27.25 -12.33 46.41
C THR A 621 -26.56 -12.14 47.76
N ALA A 622 -25.63 -11.19 47.91
CA ALA A 622 -25.01 -10.85 49.19
C ALA A 622 -25.97 -10.14 50.17
N ARG A 623 -27.00 -9.45 49.68
CA ARG A 623 -28.09 -8.87 50.50
C ARG A 623 -29.16 -9.89 50.90
N GLY A 624 -29.19 -11.06 50.27
CA GLY A 624 -30.12 -12.15 50.60
C GLY A 624 -31.48 -12.08 49.92
N ASP A 625 -31.66 -11.21 48.90
CA ASP A 625 -32.92 -11.00 48.19
C ASP A 625 -33.23 -12.12 47.17
N ALA A 626 -33.25 -13.37 47.65
CA ALA A 626 -33.51 -14.56 46.84
C ALA A 626 -34.59 -15.46 47.46
N LYS A 627 -35.87 -15.05 47.36
CA LYS A 627 -37.04 -15.93 47.63
C LYS A 627 -38.23 -15.68 46.70
N GLY A 628 -38.53 -16.70 45.88
CA GLY A 628 -39.85 -16.99 45.28
C GLY A 628 -40.23 -16.13 44.06
N SER A 629 -40.51 -16.67 42.86
CA SER A 629 -40.94 -18.03 42.51
C SER A 629 -40.66 -18.31 41.02
N ALA A 630 -40.80 -19.56 40.58
CA ALA A 630 -40.55 -20.01 39.21
C ALA A 630 -41.83 -20.51 38.51
N TYR A 631 -41.88 -20.34 37.17
CA TYR A 631 -42.83 -20.96 36.22
C TYR A 631 -44.34 -20.61 36.42
N ASN A 632 -45.17 -20.29 35.42
CA ASN A 632 -45.29 -20.88 34.08
C ASN A 632 -46.25 -20.10 33.14
N SER A 633 -46.18 -20.36 31.83
CA SER A 633 -47.22 -20.30 30.76
C SER A 633 -48.29 -19.17 30.63
N SER A 634 -48.37 -18.63 29.40
CA SER A 634 -49.45 -17.88 28.71
C SER A 634 -50.68 -18.75 28.32
N PRO A 635 -51.70 -18.33 27.50
CA PRO A 635 -52.14 -17.00 26.99
C PRO A 635 -53.68 -16.70 27.10
N PHE A 636 -54.13 -15.51 26.64
CA PHE A 636 -55.54 -15.04 26.44
C PHE A 636 -56.45 -14.88 27.68
N GLU A 637 -56.96 -13.66 27.91
CA GLU A 637 -58.38 -13.28 28.05
C GLU A 637 -58.51 -11.76 28.35
N ASP A 638 -59.67 -11.16 28.06
CA ASP A 638 -59.95 -9.72 28.05
C ASP A 638 -60.80 -9.24 29.26
N ASP A 639 -60.98 -7.91 29.36
CA ASP A 639 -62.06 -7.14 29.99
C ASP A 639 -62.18 -6.84 31.53
N ASP A 640 -62.33 -5.53 31.77
CA ASP A 640 -63.21 -4.78 32.69
C ASP A 640 -63.18 -4.82 34.24
N SER A 641 -62.84 -3.64 34.80
CA SER A 641 -63.46 -2.95 35.96
C SER A 641 -63.22 -3.55 37.38
N PHE A 642 -63.05 -2.79 38.48
CA PHE A 642 -63.91 -1.73 39.02
C PHE A 642 -63.17 -0.85 40.07
N SER A 643 -63.81 0.23 40.52
CA SER A 643 -63.28 1.23 41.49
C SER A 643 -63.53 0.89 42.96
N SER A 644 -62.66 1.35 43.87
CA SER A 644 -63.06 1.75 45.22
C SER A 644 -62.13 2.86 45.77
N GLY A 645 -62.66 3.74 46.61
CA GLY A 645 -61.90 4.81 47.27
C GLY A 645 -62.54 5.29 48.57
N ASN A 646 -61.69 5.81 49.47
CA ASN A 646 -61.92 6.63 50.68
C ASN A 646 -60.60 6.58 51.49
N GLY A 647 -60.16 7.56 52.27
CA GLY A 647 -60.67 8.90 52.58
C GLY A 647 -60.11 9.42 53.93
N ALA A 648 -60.22 10.73 54.17
CA ALA A 648 -60.08 11.47 55.46
C ALA A 648 -58.69 11.97 55.96
N SER A 649 -58.74 13.16 56.60
CA SER A 649 -57.62 13.94 57.16
C SER A 649 -58.10 14.92 58.26
N VAL A 650 -57.23 15.28 59.21
CA VAL A 650 -57.32 16.35 60.26
C VAL A 650 -55.86 16.69 60.66
N GLY A 651 -55.39 17.87 61.09
CA GLY A 651 -55.91 19.23 61.38
C GLY A 651 -54.82 20.00 62.18
N ARG A 652 -54.93 21.23 62.72
CA ARG A 652 -55.89 22.36 62.64
C ARG A 652 -55.34 23.55 63.46
N GLN A 653 -55.25 24.79 62.93
CA GLN A 653 -55.49 26.11 63.60
C GLN A 653 -55.06 27.28 62.65
N ASN A 654 -55.97 28.15 62.15
CA ASN A 654 -56.52 29.43 62.70
C ASN A 654 -55.51 30.62 62.64
N LEU A 655 -55.83 31.89 62.29
CA LEU A 655 -57.11 32.64 62.11
C LEU A 655 -56.94 33.90 61.17
N GLU A 656 -58.04 34.47 60.65
CA GLU A 656 -58.18 35.68 59.76
C GLU A 656 -58.27 37.04 60.54
N PRO A 657 -58.67 38.26 60.02
CA PRO A 657 -59.13 38.74 58.68
C PRO A 657 -58.57 40.13 58.16
N PRO A 658 -59.02 40.66 56.98
CA PRO A 658 -58.52 41.90 56.31
C PRO A 658 -59.50 43.10 56.30
N HIS A 659 -59.11 44.29 55.77
CA HIS A 659 -59.96 45.32 55.10
C HIS A 659 -59.14 46.43 54.37
N SER A 660 -59.78 47.42 53.74
CA SER A 660 -59.31 48.11 52.49
C SER A 660 -59.16 49.65 52.48
N ALA A 661 -58.34 50.17 51.54
CA ALA A 661 -58.47 51.43 50.73
C ALA A 661 -57.58 52.68 50.99
N THR A 662 -57.27 53.37 49.87
CA THR A 662 -56.83 54.79 49.64
C THR A 662 -55.37 55.29 49.87
N SER A 663 -54.94 56.20 48.96
CA SER A 663 -53.61 56.86 48.74
C SER A 663 -53.43 58.18 49.55
N PRO A 664 -52.43 59.10 49.35
CA PRO A 664 -51.21 59.13 48.49
C PRO A 664 -49.90 59.79 49.09
N HIS A 665 -48.78 59.73 48.32
CA HIS A 665 -47.66 60.72 48.18
C HIS A 665 -46.50 60.92 49.20
N ASN A 666 -45.31 61.23 48.61
CA ASN A 666 -44.04 61.83 49.11
C ASN A 666 -43.22 61.12 50.23
N ALA A 667 -42.00 60.62 49.95
CA ALA A 667 -40.68 61.31 49.85
C ALA A 667 -39.90 61.18 51.19
N THR A 668 -38.59 60.93 51.34
CA THR A 668 -37.35 60.86 50.51
C THR A 668 -36.49 59.70 51.08
N GLY A 669 -35.41 59.14 50.51
CA GLY A 669 -34.55 59.37 49.35
C GLY A 669 -33.28 58.49 49.50
N GLY A 670 -32.49 58.29 48.43
CA GLY A 670 -31.19 57.57 48.49
C GLY A 670 -31.11 56.26 47.68
N VAL A 671 -30.45 56.33 46.52
CA VAL A 671 -30.12 55.21 45.60
C VAL A 671 -28.73 55.54 44.96
N PRO A 672 -28.05 54.69 44.15
CA PRO A 672 -26.99 53.77 44.62
C PRO A 672 -25.66 53.87 43.80
N VAL A 673 -24.97 52.72 43.60
CA VAL A 673 -24.00 52.31 42.53
C VAL A 673 -22.55 52.00 43.00
N SER A 674 -21.93 51.03 42.30
CA SER A 674 -20.55 50.51 42.41
C SER A 674 -19.46 51.49 41.92
N PRO A 675 -18.15 51.10 41.89
CA PRO A 675 -17.53 50.69 40.60
C PRO A 675 -16.33 49.70 40.70
N VAL A 676 -15.43 49.73 39.70
CA VAL A 676 -14.46 48.71 39.22
C VAL A 676 -12.98 49.17 39.37
N ASP A 677 -12.02 48.23 39.20
CA ASP A 677 -10.55 48.38 38.98
C ASP A 677 -10.07 49.67 38.28
N PRO A 678 -8.86 50.22 38.60
CA PRO A 678 -7.74 50.17 37.64
C PRO A 678 -6.28 50.22 38.22
N SER A 679 -5.28 50.39 37.34
CA SER A 679 -3.85 50.01 37.49
C SER A 679 -2.79 51.15 37.41
N VAL A 680 -1.72 51.08 38.23
CA VAL A 680 -0.34 51.72 38.16
C VAL A 680 -0.18 53.26 37.94
N PRO A 681 1.02 53.87 38.09
CA PRO A 681 2.15 53.68 39.05
C PRO A 681 2.67 55.01 39.68
N LEU A 682 3.50 54.99 40.75
CA LEU A 682 4.42 56.09 41.14
C LEU A 682 5.48 55.70 42.22
N PHE A 683 6.67 56.30 42.14
CA PHE A 683 7.79 56.29 43.12
C PHE A 683 8.43 57.71 43.13
N PRO A 684 9.13 58.16 44.20
CA PRO A 684 10.62 58.18 44.15
C PRO A 684 11.41 58.16 45.51
N SER A 685 12.70 57.73 45.48
CA SER A 685 13.95 58.24 46.16
C SER A 685 13.96 58.69 47.67
N ASP A 686 15.02 58.59 48.50
CA ASP A 686 16.45 58.24 48.32
C ASP A 686 17.28 58.05 49.65
N ASN A 687 18.58 57.70 49.51
CA ASN A 687 19.79 58.10 50.32
C ASN A 687 20.48 57.24 51.45
N ARG A 688 21.77 56.90 51.18
CA ARG A 688 23.02 56.90 52.03
C ARG A 688 23.47 55.72 52.93
N GLY A 689 24.67 55.15 52.60
CA GLY A 689 25.72 54.74 53.58
C GLY A 689 26.36 53.32 53.48
N PRO A 690 27.66 53.14 53.16
CA PRO A 690 28.35 51.81 53.06
C PRO A 690 29.66 51.66 53.94
N PRO A 691 30.68 50.78 53.66
CA PRO A 691 30.98 49.47 54.30
C PRO A 691 32.40 49.37 54.97
N PRO A 692 32.86 48.20 55.53
CA PRO A 692 33.70 47.19 54.78
C PRO A 692 33.54 45.70 55.26
N SER A 693 33.62 44.63 54.43
CA SER A 693 34.76 43.88 53.81
C SER A 693 35.61 42.94 54.72
N TYR A 694 35.63 41.61 54.46
CA TYR A 694 36.83 40.84 53.99
C TYR A 694 36.60 39.33 53.62
N ASN A 695 37.18 38.91 52.48
CA ASN A 695 37.58 37.58 51.91
C ASN A 695 37.15 36.19 52.45
N GLY A 696 37.10 35.17 51.55
CA GLY A 696 37.59 33.81 51.93
C GLY A 696 37.23 32.51 51.16
N MET A 697 37.35 32.42 49.83
CA MET A 697 37.81 31.24 49.02
C MET A 697 37.53 29.72 49.40
N ARG A 698 37.16 28.92 48.36
CA ARG A 698 37.40 27.45 48.11
C ARG A 698 36.45 26.33 48.60
N SER A 699 36.29 25.34 47.70
CA SER A 699 35.63 24.00 47.78
C SER A 699 36.54 22.93 48.48
N PRO A 700 36.27 21.58 48.54
CA PRO A 700 35.41 20.71 47.69
C PRO A 700 34.66 19.53 48.39
N SER A 701 34.11 18.61 47.58
CA SER A 701 33.43 17.35 47.93
C SER A 701 34.31 16.28 48.60
N PRO A 702 33.71 15.21 49.18
CA PRO A 702 34.38 13.93 49.41
C PRO A 702 33.82 12.76 48.58
N VAL A 703 34.73 11.89 48.12
CA VAL A 703 34.51 10.52 47.63
C VAL A 703 35.44 9.60 48.44
N PRO A 704 35.11 8.32 48.68
CA PRO A 704 36.16 7.32 48.95
C PRO A 704 36.17 6.12 47.96
N ARG A 705 37.38 5.74 47.54
CA ARG A 705 37.79 4.38 47.08
C ARG A 705 38.13 3.53 48.33
N GLY A 706 38.29 2.20 48.35
CA GLY A 706 38.21 1.10 47.35
C GLY A 706 39.02 -0.15 47.84
N TYR A 707 38.85 -1.33 47.20
CA TYR A 707 39.57 -2.62 47.42
C TYR A 707 39.26 -3.40 48.74
N ASN A 708 39.36 -4.75 48.87
CA ASN A 708 39.99 -5.80 48.03
C ASN A 708 39.38 -7.25 48.21
N ALA A 709 39.68 -8.16 47.27
CA ALA A 709 39.77 -9.66 47.36
C ALA A 709 38.54 -10.62 47.68
N SER A 710 38.00 -11.27 46.62
CA SER A 710 37.79 -12.74 46.33
C SER A 710 37.57 -13.84 47.43
N PRO A 711 37.16 -15.08 47.08
CA PRO A 711 36.05 -15.55 46.22
C PRO A 711 35.27 -16.77 46.82
N PHE A 712 33.99 -17.02 46.47
CA PHE A 712 33.38 -18.36 46.70
C PHE A 712 32.34 -18.76 45.65
N GLN A 713 32.38 -20.04 45.27
CA GLN A 713 31.45 -20.70 44.36
C GLN A 713 30.15 -21.09 45.08
N ARG A 714 29.00 -20.97 44.41
CA ARG A 714 27.98 -22.03 44.45
C ARG A 714 27.08 -22.00 43.21
N ALA A 715 27.10 -23.08 42.45
CA ALA A 715 26.08 -23.34 41.45
C ALA A 715 24.88 -24.03 42.12
N GLN A 716 23.65 -23.64 41.80
CA GLN A 716 22.59 -24.63 41.58
C GLN A 716 21.42 -24.07 40.78
N ASN A 717 20.91 -24.91 39.88
CA ASN A 717 19.74 -24.67 39.04
C ASN A 717 18.49 -24.42 39.87
N ASN A 718 17.49 -23.74 39.27
CA ASN A 718 16.16 -24.33 39.32
C ASN A 718 15.40 -24.10 38.00
N ALA A 719 14.70 -25.15 37.56
CA ALA A 719 14.14 -25.27 36.22
C ALA A 719 12.61 -25.14 36.20
N SER A 720 12.06 -25.25 35.00
CA SER A 720 10.65 -25.12 34.62
C SER A 720 9.63 -25.91 35.47
N PRO A 721 8.44 -25.35 35.75
CA PRO A 721 7.32 -26.06 36.37
C PRO A 721 6.51 -26.86 35.34
N TRP A 722 7.08 -27.95 34.80
CA TRP A 722 6.38 -28.94 33.98
C TRP A 722 6.92 -30.36 34.23
N GLN A 723 6.67 -30.91 35.41
CA GLN A 723 6.75 -32.37 35.69
C GLN A 723 6.22 -32.68 37.10
N ARG A 724 5.00 -33.24 37.16
CA ARG A 724 4.62 -34.22 38.20
C ARG A 724 3.93 -35.37 37.48
N GLY A 725 4.51 -36.55 37.60
CA GLY A 725 4.03 -37.77 36.96
C GLY A 725 2.89 -38.43 37.71
N ALA A 726 2.41 -39.53 37.15
CA ALA A 726 1.37 -40.38 37.69
C ALA A 726 1.89 -41.38 38.74
N GLY A 727 0.95 -42.00 39.46
CA GLY A 727 1.02 -43.43 39.82
C GLY A 727 1.50 -43.78 41.23
N TYR A 728 0.56 -44.30 42.01
CA TYR A 728 0.61 -45.32 43.10
C TYR A 728 -0.86 -45.47 43.56
N ASP A 729 -1.44 -46.61 43.93
CA ASP A 729 -1.08 -48.03 43.83
C ASP A 729 -2.37 -48.86 43.93
N HIS A 730 -2.33 -50.13 43.50
CA HIS A 730 -3.38 -51.17 43.53
C HIS A 730 -4.52 -51.09 42.48
#